data_AF-A0A6I4ILC7-F1
#
_entry.id   AF-A0A6I4ILC7-F1
#
_cell.length_a   1.000
_cell.length_b   1.000
_cell.length_c   1.000
_cell.angle_alpha   90.00
_cell.angle_beta   90.00
_cell.angle_gamma   90.00
#
_symmetry.space_group_name_H-M   'P 1'
#
loop_
_entity.id
_entity.type
_entity.pdbx_description
1 polymer ?
#
loop_
_entity_poly.entity_id
_entity_poly.type
_entity_poly.pdbx_seq_one_letter_code
_entity_poly.pdbx_strand_id
1 'polypeptide(L)'
;MTIDYIYKNEEISVRSYHLCKYNELHTISDLKKYYYKNNSFYKLRNCGRKSNEELIDICNKYQNEYIEYSENLSKEKKTLKNINLNLNRVQRNVINSFIYVNTNSLSVRSKNAISLLLSNNLKVKNFTEKILLSENFNPKKIKNVGAKCVPEIEVYISIIKDFIFEVCQTNDENYLIALKNKFLIQRTYDIPLVPSEILESESIFKLTDFLINQYAIFDKTQTVIVKKALKLFNNQKELTLDEIAEQVNLSRERVRQIRKLCLDDLFNKLLFVSNLNDDLFQKYSIDVESMYIEITVNILHKINQSNKTNFSREFITYILSAYLKDSFSIVGNYEDVLQPKYFNSRNRHNWNNFYLVEKELTLEFDFTSFTNDISNRVSDRIEESYFFNFKSYLSKFLSNNNIDILELLLPICEKIINEEFEIYLDLDENINFKRNTYRQAHEYAFEALYHLGKPSKVKEIFEKVIELHPNYDTEEAKIRVSMKRKNGFVPIGRKSVFGLKKWESELDNFKGGTIRDIVEEYLMQFSVPKHISHITDHVLKYRPKSNQYSILQNLKLDESGLYIFFKGSYIGLTTKKYESDFKRIWEVQKTDKKTWEERFEMLQNFISIEKRLPFSNGVPEKEINLYRWLNVQKSKLNTGKLNENKEDKLNSLLAKYPSVNGRRRLNSNEKYQELISFVTNNHRLPSANKNGEENLYQFFYKQRKLFDKNELDSKEQNKFIEVAKLIQNIKYEN
;
A
#
# COMPACT_ATOMS: atom_id res chain seq x y z
N MET A 1 63.41 -46.78 -35.21
CA MET A 1 64.77 -47.36 -34.94
C MET A 1 65.72 -46.35 -34.27
N THR A 2 66.61 -46.78 -33.34
CA THR A 2 67.53 -45.90 -32.58
C THR A 2 68.93 -45.78 -33.23
N ILE A 3 69.65 -44.69 -32.97
CA ILE A 3 71.02 -44.49 -33.47
C ILE A 3 72.00 -45.52 -32.90
N ASP A 4 71.80 -45.96 -31.65
CA ASP A 4 72.60 -47.03 -31.03
C ASP A 4 72.46 -48.36 -31.77
N TYR A 5 71.25 -48.66 -32.28
CA TYR A 5 70.97 -49.86 -33.05
C TYR A 5 71.66 -49.82 -34.44
N ILE A 6 71.57 -48.68 -35.13
CA ILE A 6 72.21 -48.47 -36.45
C ILE A 6 73.73 -48.59 -36.34
N TYR A 7 74.31 -48.03 -35.28
CA TYR A 7 75.74 -48.11 -35.03
C TYR A 7 76.20 -49.53 -34.68
N LYS A 8 75.44 -50.26 -33.85
CA LYS A 8 75.73 -51.68 -33.53
C LYS A 8 75.68 -52.59 -34.76
N ASN A 9 74.89 -52.21 -35.77
CA ASN A 9 74.81 -52.92 -37.05
C ASN A 9 75.82 -52.41 -38.09
N GLU A 10 76.81 -51.62 -37.68
CA GLU A 10 77.89 -51.07 -38.51
C GLU A 10 77.42 -50.23 -39.71
N GLU A 11 76.20 -49.68 -39.66
CA GLU A 11 75.64 -48.93 -40.79
C GLU A 11 76.06 -47.45 -40.83
N ILE A 12 76.60 -46.94 -39.72
CA ILE A 12 77.20 -45.60 -39.63
C ILE A 12 78.56 -45.69 -38.97
N SER A 13 79.47 -44.80 -39.37
CA SER A 13 80.78 -44.72 -38.73
C SER A 13 80.69 -44.28 -37.27
N VAL A 14 81.71 -44.64 -36.47
CA VAL A 14 81.89 -44.17 -35.08
C VAL A 14 81.78 -42.63 -34.99
N ARG A 15 82.29 -41.93 -36.01
CA ARG A 15 82.22 -40.48 -36.12
C ARG A 15 80.79 -39.98 -36.29
N SER A 16 80.02 -40.58 -37.19
CA SER A 16 78.61 -40.23 -37.45
C SER A 16 77.72 -40.59 -36.25
N TYR A 17 78.02 -41.67 -35.54
CA TYR A 17 77.38 -42.04 -34.28
C TYR A 17 77.61 -40.99 -33.18
N HIS A 18 78.86 -40.60 -32.92
CA HIS A 18 79.16 -39.58 -31.92
C HIS A 18 78.60 -38.21 -32.31
N LEU A 19 78.59 -37.86 -33.60
CA LEU A 19 77.93 -36.66 -34.10
C LEU A 19 76.45 -36.66 -33.75
N CYS A 20 75.73 -37.77 -33.98
CA CYS A 20 74.33 -37.89 -33.62
C CYS A 20 74.12 -37.72 -32.12
N LYS A 21 74.92 -38.43 -31.30
CA LYS A 21 74.82 -38.34 -29.83
C LYS A 21 75.12 -36.94 -29.29
N TYR A 22 76.12 -36.26 -29.84
CA TYR A 22 76.53 -34.92 -29.39
C TYR A 22 75.51 -33.85 -29.75
N ASN A 23 74.72 -34.05 -30.80
CA ASN A 23 73.67 -33.13 -31.23
C ASN A 23 72.26 -33.61 -30.83
N GLU A 24 72.16 -34.51 -29.84
CA GLU A 24 70.90 -35.03 -29.29
C GLU A 24 69.97 -35.70 -30.33
N LEU A 25 70.54 -36.28 -31.39
CA LEU A 25 69.83 -37.06 -32.39
C LEU A 25 69.89 -38.53 -31.96
N HIS A 26 68.81 -39.04 -31.36
CA HIS A 26 68.81 -40.37 -30.73
C HIS A 26 68.09 -41.43 -31.57
N THR A 27 67.29 -41.02 -32.55
CA THR A 27 66.53 -41.91 -33.43
C THR A 27 66.67 -41.53 -34.90
N ILE A 28 66.30 -42.45 -35.80
CA ILE A 28 66.17 -42.15 -37.24
C ILE A 28 65.19 -41.01 -37.49
N SER A 29 64.13 -40.91 -36.67
CA SER A 29 63.15 -39.83 -36.75
C SER A 29 63.80 -38.46 -36.51
N ASP A 30 64.69 -38.37 -35.52
CA ASP A 30 65.42 -37.14 -35.20
C ASP A 30 66.35 -36.71 -36.35
N LEU A 31 67.07 -37.68 -36.93
CA LEU A 31 67.92 -37.45 -38.11
C LEU A 31 67.12 -36.92 -39.31
N LYS A 32 66.02 -37.58 -39.65
CA LYS A 32 65.16 -37.19 -40.78
C LYS A 32 64.55 -35.80 -40.56
N LYS A 33 64.04 -35.53 -39.36
CA LYS A 33 63.49 -34.22 -38.99
C LYS A 33 64.51 -33.10 -39.15
N TYR A 34 65.76 -33.36 -38.79
CA TYR A 34 66.84 -32.40 -39.00
C TYR A 34 67.16 -32.21 -40.49
N TYR A 35 67.25 -33.30 -41.26
CA TYR A 35 67.55 -33.28 -42.69
C TYR A 35 66.49 -32.52 -43.49
N TYR A 36 65.19 -32.79 -43.30
CA TYR A 36 64.12 -32.09 -44.01
C TYR A 36 64.08 -30.58 -43.72
N LYS A 37 64.49 -30.17 -42.52
CA LYS A 37 64.53 -28.76 -42.15
C LYS A 37 65.70 -28.01 -42.78
N ASN A 38 66.82 -28.70 -43.06
CA ASN A 38 68.09 -28.05 -43.41
C ASN A 38 68.69 -28.51 -44.75
N ASN A 39 68.10 -29.51 -45.41
CA ASN A 39 68.57 -30.22 -46.61
C ASN A 39 70.02 -30.75 -46.55
N SER A 40 70.63 -30.75 -45.36
CA SER A 40 71.98 -31.25 -45.08
C SER A 40 72.22 -31.30 -43.57
N PHE A 41 73.28 -32.01 -43.17
CA PHE A 41 73.76 -32.10 -41.80
C PHE A 41 74.95 -31.18 -41.52
N TYR A 42 75.44 -30.40 -42.50
CA TYR A 42 76.59 -29.52 -42.35
C TYR A 42 76.46 -28.50 -41.21
N LYS A 43 75.23 -28.15 -40.82
CA LYS A 43 74.97 -27.26 -39.69
C LYS A 43 75.14 -27.92 -38.31
N LEU A 44 75.30 -29.24 -38.25
CA LEU A 44 75.58 -29.96 -37.01
C LEU A 44 77.05 -29.84 -36.63
N ARG A 45 77.30 -29.63 -35.34
CA ARG A 45 78.65 -29.55 -34.82
C ARG A 45 79.38 -30.88 -35.11
N ASN A 46 80.61 -30.77 -35.63
CA ASN A 46 81.49 -31.88 -36.03
C ASN A 46 81.09 -32.67 -37.31
N CYS A 47 80.14 -32.16 -38.10
CA CYS A 47 79.75 -32.76 -39.38
C CYS A 47 80.73 -32.45 -40.52
N GLY A 48 81.49 -33.47 -40.95
CA GLY A 48 82.30 -33.42 -42.18
C GLY A 48 81.54 -33.98 -43.38
N ARG A 49 82.12 -33.84 -44.59
CA ARG A 49 81.52 -34.32 -45.85
C ARG A 49 81.05 -35.79 -45.78
N LYS A 50 81.93 -36.70 -45.33
CA LYS A 50 81.62 -38.13 -45.21
C LYS A 50 80.49 -38.42 -44.23
N SER A 51 80.48 -37.78 -43.05
CA SER A 51 79.39 -37.95 -42.08
C SER A 51 78.06 -37.37 -42.58
N ASN A 52 78.10 -36.28 -43.34
CA ASN A 52 76.91 -35.74 -43.98
C ASN A 52 76.33 -36.73 -45.01
N GLU A 53 77.18 -37.28 -45.89
CA GLU A 53 76.78 -38.28 -46.90
C GLU A 53 76.24 -39.56 -46.22
N GLU A 54 76.95 -40.12 -45.23
CA GLU A 54 76.49 -41.29 -44.47
C GLU A 54 75.12 -41.09 -43.81
N LEU A 55 74.88 -39.94 -43.17
CA LEU A 55 73.60 -39.69 -42.49
C LEU A 55 72.46 -39.43 -43.49
N ILE A 56 72.74 -38.86 -44.66
CA ILE A 56 71.77 -38.73 -45.75
C ILE A 56 71.41 -40.11 -46.28
N ASP A 57 72.40 -40.98 -46.47
CA ASP A 57 72.19 -42.36 -46.93
C ASP A 57 71.35 -43.16 -45.93
N ILE A 58 71.54 -42.98 -44.62
CA ILE A 58 70.65 -43.55 -43.60
C ILE A 58 69.22 -43.00 -43.70
N CYS A 59 69.06 -41.68 -43.89
CA CYS A 59 67.73 -41.10 -44.09
C CYS A 59 67.01 -41.68 -45.30
N ASN A 60 67.74 -41.95 -46.39
CA ASN A 60 67.23 -42.55 -47.62
C ASN A 60 66.96 -44.05 -47.47
N LYS A 61 67.88 -44.81 -46.86
CA LYS A 61 67.80 -46.27 -46.66
C LYS A 61 66.57 -46.69 -45.85
N TYR A 62 66.13 -45.87 -44.90
CA TYR A 62 64.97 -46.14 -44.05
C TYR A 62 63.69 -45.43 -44.50
N GLN A 63 63.53 -45.10 -45.79
CA GLN A 63 62.42 -44.30 -46.32
C GLN A 63 61.00 -44.76 -45.90
N ASN A 64 60.78 -46.08 -45.74
CA ASN A 64 59.45 -46.64 -45.51
C ASN A 64 58.82 -46.29 -44.14
N GLU A 65 59.59 -46.03 -43.07
CA GLU A 65 59.02 -45.66 -41.75
C GLU A 65 58.42 -44.24 -41.72
N TYR A 66 58.80 -43.35 -42.65
CA TYR A 66 58.23 -41.98 -42.72
C TYR A 66 56.97 -41.93 -43.59
N ILE A 67 56.81 -42.88 -44.52
CA ILE A 67 55.59 -43.03 -45.31
C ILE A 67 54.44 -43.40 -44.38
N GLU A 68 54.59 -44.36 -43.46
CA GLU A 68 53.55 -44.66 -42.47
C GLU A 68 53.20 -43.47 -41.56
N TYR A 69 54.17 -42.68 -41.09
CA TYR A 69 53.89 -41.52 -40.23
C TYR A 69 53.24 -40.35 -40.99
N SER A 70 53.69 -40.07 -42.21
CA SER A 70 53.13 -38.99 -43.06
C SER A 70 51.81 -39.39 -43.73
N GLU A 71 51.61 -40.67 -44.07
CA GLU A 71 50.34 -41.24 -44.47
C GLU A 71 49.36 -41.23 -43.30
N ASN A 72 49.77 -41.59 -42.08
CA ASN A 72 48.88 -41.49 -40.91
C ASN A 72 48.49 -40.04 -40.61
N LEU A 73 49.41 -39.08 -40.62
CA LEU A 73 49.09 -37.65 -40.43
C LEU A 73 48.21 -37.07 -41.54
N SER A 74 48.43 -37.45 -42.80
CA SER A 74 47.64 -36.98 -43.94
C SER A 74 46.26 -37.66 -44.02
N LYS A 75 46.17 -38.95 -43.66
CA LYS A 75 44.92 -39.69 -43.50
C LYS A 75 44.12 -39.14 -42.33
N GLU A 76 44.74 -38.87 -41.20
CA GLU A 76 44.10 -38.28 -40.02
C GLU A 76 43.59 -36.85 -40.29
N LYS A 77 44.36 -36.01 -41.00
CA LYS A 77 43.89 -34.68 -41.46
C LYS A 77 42.75 -34.79 -42.47
N LYS A 78 42.79 -35.75 -43.41
CA LYS A 78 41.66 -36.03 -44.33
C LYS A 78 40.41 -36.49 -43.56
N THR A 79 40.57 -37.36 -42.56
CA THR A 79 39.48 -37.82 -41.70
C THR A 79 38.87 -36.67 -40.90
N LEU A 80 39.69 -35.81 -40.27
CA LEU A 80 39.22 -34.61 -39.54
C LEU A 80 38.50 -33.62 -40.46
N LYS A 81 38.98 -33.45 -41.69
CA LYS A 81 38.35 -32.58 -42.69
C LYS A 81 36.99 -33.12 -43.14
N ASN A 82 36.87 -34.43 -43.35
CA ASN A 82 35.59 -35.09 -43.67
C ASN A 82 34.62 -35.06 -42.49
N ILE A 83 35.11 -35.29 -41.27
CA ILE A 83 34.34 -35.18 -40.04
C ILE A 83 33.72 -33.78 -39.91
N ASN A 84 34.52 -32.72 -40.01
CA ASN A 84 34.04 -31.34 -39.80
C ASN A 84 32.92 -30.94 -40.80
N LEU A 85 32.91 -31.52 -42.00
CA LEU A 85 31.89 -31.28 -43.01
C LEU A 85 30.56 -32.01 -42.72
N ASN A 86 30.62 -33.19 -42.08
CA ASN A 86 29.48 -34.10 -41.96
C ASN A 86 28.83 -34.15 -40.57
N LEU A 87 29.31 -33.38 -39.59
CA LEU A 87 28.68 -33.31 -38.27
C LEU A 87 27.23 -32.84 -38.36
N ASN A 88 26.30 -33.57 -37.75
CA ASN A 88 24.90 -33.17 -37.60
C ASN A 88 24.74 -32.05 -36.52
N ARG A 89 23.53 -31.47 -36.41
CA ARG A 89 23.28 -30.35 -35.47
C ARG A 89 23.55 -30.73 -34.02
N VAL A 90 23.13 -31.93 -33.59
CA VAL A 90 23.31 -32.41 -32.21
C VAL A 90 24.78 -32.61 -31.89
N GLN A 91 25.52 -33.33 -32.75
CA GLN A 91 26.96 -33.55 -32.62
C GLN A 91 27.73 -32.23 -32.54
N ARG A 92 27.41 -31.25 -33.42
CA ARG A 92 28.02 -29.90 -33.36
C ARG A 92 27.78 -29.23 -32.01
N ASN A 93 26.55 -29.30 -31.50
CA ASN A 93 26.19 -28.68 -30.22
C ASN A 93 26.92 -29.34 -29.05
N VAL A 94 27.01 -30.67 -29.02
CA VAL A 94 27.74 -31.42 -28.00
C VAL A 94 29.23 -31.05 -28.02
N ILE A 95 29.87 -31.06 -29.18
CA ILE A 95 31.28 -30.67 -29.32
C ILE A 95 31.51 -29.21 -28.94
N ASN A 96 30.66 -28.28 -29.42
CA ASN A 96 30.79 -26.86 -29.07
C ASN A 96 30.72 -26.64 -27.56
N SER A 97 29.78 -27.32 -26.88
CA SER A 97 29.64 -27.26 -25.43
C SER A 97 30.90 -27.78 -24.73
N PHE A 98 31.44 -28.91 -25.21
CA PHE A 98 32.67 -29.50 -24.69
C PHE A 98 33.88 -28.58 -24.86
N ILE A 99 34.04 -27.97 -26.04
CA ILE A 99 35.12 -26.99 -26.30
C ILE A 99 34.99 -25.79 -25.35
N TYR A 100 33.78 -25.23 -25.23
CA TYR A 100 33.52 -24.05 -24.39
C TYR A 100 33.94 -24.28 -22.94
N VAL A 101 33.46 -25.37 -22.34
CA VAL A 101 33.74 -25.72 -20.94
C VAL A 101 35.22 -26.05 -20.73
N ASN A 102 35.84 -26.85 -21.60
CA ASN A 102 37.26 -27.15 -21.48
C ASN A 102 38.12 -25.89 -21.63
N THR A 103 37.77 -24.97 -22.54
CA THR A 103 38.47 -23.67 -22.70
C THR A 103 38.39 -22.85 -21.43
N ASN A 104 37.20 -22.78 -20.82
CA ASN A 104 36.98 -22.03 -19.59
C ASN A 104 37.72 -22.60 -18.38
N SER A 105 38.09 -23.89 -18.44
CA SER A 105 38.77 -24.60 -17.37
C SER A 105 40.30 -24.56 -17.45
N LEU A 106 40.84 -23.97 -18.52
CA LEU A 106 42.26 -23.67 -18.63
C LEU A 106 42.68 -22.61 -17.61
N SER A 107 43.96 -22.60 -17.25
CA SER A 107 44.56 -21.49 -16.51
C SER A 107 44.29 -20.16 -17.20
N VAL A 108 44.13 -19.07 -16.44
CA VAL A 108 43.73 -17.75 -16.96
C VAL A 108 44.57 -17.34 -18.18
N ARG A 109 45.89 -17.61 -18.15
CA ARG A 109 46.80 -17.32 -19.27
C ARG A 109 46.52 -18.19 -20.50
N SER A 110 46.37 -19.50 -20.33
CA SER A 110 46.07 -20.44 -21.42
C SER A 110 44.69 -20.19 -22.02
N LYS A 111 43.67 -19.94 -21.17
CA LYS A 111 42.33 -19.53 -21.58
C LYS A 111 42.37 -18.28 -22.46
N ASN A 112 42.99 -17.20 -21.97
CA ASN A 112 43.07 -15.94 -22.71
C ASN A 112 43.82 -16.10 -24.05
N ALA A 113 44.86 -16.93 -24.08
CA ALA A 113 45.61 -17.22 -25.30
C ALA A 113 44.76 -17.98 -26.35
N ILE A 114 44.04 -19.02 -25.93
CA ILE A 114 43.14 -19.80 -26.81
C ILE A 114 41.95 -18.94 -27.27
N SER A 115 41.32 -18.20 -26.36
CA SER A 115 40.22 -17.28 -26.69
C SER A 115 40.66 -16.24 -27.72
N LEU A 116 41.85 -15.66 -27.57
CA LEU A 116 42.38 -14.69 -28.53
C LEU A 116 42.66 -15.34 -29.90
N LEU A 117 43.30 -16.51 -29.92
CA LEU A 117 43.58 -17.27 -31.15
C LEU A 117 42.29 -17.56 -31.94
N LEU A 118 41.25 -17.97 -31.22
CA LEU A 118 39.95 -18.31 -31.76
C LEU A 118 39.04 -17.09 -31.95
N SER A 119 39.51 -15.87 -31.66
CA SER A 119 38.70 -14.65 -31.78
C SER A 119 37.39 -14.73 -30.99
N ASN A 120 37.43 -15.34 -29.80
CA ASN A 120 36.28 -15.66 -28.94
C ASN A 120 35.20 -16.57 -29.57
N ASN A 121 35.48 -17.19 -30.72
CA ASN A 121 34.58 -18.12 -31.38
C ASN A 121 34.98 -19.58 -31.08
N LEU A 122 34.41 -20.16 -30.04
CA LEU A 122 34.71 -21.53 -29.58
C LEU A 122 33.92 -22.63 -30.32
N LYS A 123 33.44 -22.36 -31.53
CA LYS A 123 32.73 -23.36 -32.34
C LYS A 123 33.71 -24.37 -32.95
N VAL A 124 33.30 -25.63 -33.06
CA VAL A 124 34.06 -26.76 -33.62
C VAL A 124 34.68 -26.44 -34.97
N LYS A 125 33.94 -25.75 -35.86
CA LYS A 125 34.45 -25.35 -37.17
C LYS A 125 35.69 -24.44 -37.06
N ASN A 126 35.62 -23.41 -36.22
CA ASN A 126 36.73 -22.48 -36.03
C ASN A 126 37.89 -23.15 -35.28
N PHE A 127 37.59 -24.01 -34.30
CA PHE A 127 38.60 -24.78 -33.57
C PHE A 127 39.38 -25.72 -34.51
N THR A 128 38.67 -26.51 -35.31
CA THR A 128 39.26 -27.44 -36.28
C THR A 128 40.10 -26.70 -37.32
N GLU A 129 39.59 -25.61 -37.91
CA GLU A 129 40.31 -24.82 -38.92
C GLU A 129 41.59 -24.17 -38.38
N LYS A 130 41.52 -23.52 -37.20
CA LYS A 130 42.65 -22.75 -36.66
C LYS A 130 43.68 -23.59 -35.90
N ILE A 131 43.27 -24.73 -35.34
CA ILE A 131 44.12 -25.54 -34.46
C ILE A 131 44.41 -26.91 -35.09
N LEU A 132 43.40 -27.73 -35.37
CA LEU A 132 43.61 -29.14 -35.75
C LEU A 132 44.08 -29.32 -37.21
N LEU A 133 43.60 -28.48 -38.13
CA LEU A 133 43.92 -28.57 -39.57
C LEU A 133 45.04 -27.61 -39.99
N SER A 134 45.45 -26.69 -39.12
CA SER A 134 46.49 -25.72 -39.40
C SER A 134 47.87 -26.38 -39.50
N GLU A 135 48.52 -26.27 -40.66
CA GLU A 135 49.80 -26.92 -40.94
C GLU A 135 50.95 -26.43 -40.07
N ASN A 136 50.85 -25.19 -39.57
CA ASN A 136 51.90 -24.52 -38.81
C ASN A 136 51.51 -24.26 -37.35
N PHE A 137 50.43 -24.88 -36.87
CA PHE A 137 50.00 -24.71 -35.49
C PHE A 137 51.08 -25.21 -34.52
N ASN A 138 51.49 -24.34 -33.60
CA ASN A 138 52.44 -24.67 -32.56
C ASN A 138 52.08 -23.88 -31.30
N PRO A 139 51.71 -24.55 -30.18
CA PRO A 139 51.36 -23.88 -28.93
C PRO A 139 52.43 -22.89 -28.44
N LYS A 140 53.72 -23.17 -28.68
CA LYS A 140 54.84 -22.30 -28.30
C LYS A 140 54.86 -20.96 -29.04
N LYS A 141 54.19 -20.87 -30.19
CA LYS A 141 54.13 -19.67 -31.03
C LYS A 141 52.89 -18.81 -30.75
N ILE A 142 51.99 -19.25 -29.86
CA ILE A 142 50.80 -18.48 -29.51
C ILE A 142 51.22 -17.27 -28.66
N LYS A 143 50.69 -16.09 -29.00
CA LYS A 143 50.96 -14.85 -28.27
C LYS A 143 50.61 -15.02 -26.79
N ASN A 144 51.51 -14.57 -25.90
CA ASN A 144 51.35 -14.61 -24.44
C ASN A 144 51.31 -16.01 -23.80
N VAL A 145 51.76 -17.06 -24.50
CA VAL A 145 51.91 -18.42 -23.95
C VAL A 145 53.33 -18.65 -23.46
N GLY A 146 53.47 -18.99 -22.17
CA GLY A 146 54.77 -19.34 -21.56
C GLY A 146 55.01 -20.86 -21.55
N ALA A 147 56.23 -21.28 -21.19
CA ALA A 147 56.63 -22.70 -21.19
C ALA A 147 55.70 -23.63 -20.38
N LYS A 148 55.13 -23.15 -19.27
CA LYS A 148 54.18 -23.92 -18.42
C LYS A 148 52.80 -24.08 -19.05
N CYS A 149 52.39 -23.19 -19.95
CA CYS A 149 51.09 -23.22 -20.61
C CYS A 149 51.09 -24.19 -21.82
N VAL A 150 52.26 -24.50 -22.38
CA VAL A 150 52.39 -25.35 -23.57
C VAL A 150 51.88 -26.78 -23.32
N PRO A 151 52.32 -27.50 -22.26
CA PRO A 151 51.78 -28.83 -21.97
C PRO A 151 50.28 -28.82 -21.68
N GLU A 152 49.79 -27.79 -20.96
CA GLU A 152 48.37 -27.63 -20.66
C GLU A 152 47.53 -27.47 -21.94
N ILE A 153 47.98 -26.65 -22.87
CA ILE A 153 47.32 -26.44 -24.18
C ILE A 153 47.38 -27.71 -25.04
N GLU A 154 48.51 -28.43 -25.04
CA GLU A 154 48.64 -29.70 -25.77
C GLU A 154 47.66 -30.77 -25.26
N VAL A 155 47.55 -30.93 -23.93
CA VAL A 155 46.58 -31.83 -23.29
C VAL A 155 45.15 -31.42 -23.64
N TYR A 156 44.83 -30.14 -23.52
CA TYR A 156 43.52 -29.59 -23.89
C TYR A 156 43.13 -29.88 -25.34
N ILE A 157 44.07 -29.71 -26.28
CA ILE A 157 43.84 -30.00 -27.70
C ILE A 157 43.63 -31.50 -27.92
N SER A 158 44.41 -32.36 -27.25
CA SER A 158 44.25 -33.81 -27.34
C SER A 158 42.86 -34.24 -26.86
N ILE A 159 42.44 -33.77 -25.68
CA ILE A 159 41.14 -34.11 -25.09
C ILE A 159 39.98 -33.70 -26.02
N ILE A 160 40.05 -32.51 -26.63
CA ILE A 160 39.03 -32.07 -27.60
C ILE A 160 39.07 -32.91 -28.86
N LYS A 161 40.26 -33.23 -29.38
CA LYS A 161 40.42 -34.05 -30.58
C LYS A 161 39.81 -35.44 -30.37
N ASP A 162 40.11 -36.08 -29.25
CA ASP A 162 39.60 -37.40 -28.90
C ASP A 162 38.07 -37.38 -28.74
N PHE A 163 37.53 -36.35 -28.08
CA PHE A 163 36.09 -36.19 -27.93
C PHE A 163 35.38 -35.93 -29.27
N ILE A 164 35.98 -35.16 -30.18
CA ILE A 164 35.46 -35.00 -31.54
C ILE A 164 35.35 -36.37 -32.20
N PHE A 165 36.38 -37.21 -32.13
CA PHE A 165 36.33 -38.54 -32.73
C PHE A 165 35.26 -39.44 -32.11
N GLU A 166 35.11 -39.43 -30.78
CA GLU A 166 34.07 -40.18 -30.07
C GLU A 166 32.67 -39.77 -30.54
N VAL A 167 32.37 -38.48 -30.55
CA VAL A 167 31.06 -37.95 -30.97
C VAL A 167 30.75 -38.27 -32.43
N CYS A 168 31.75 -38.33 -33.29
CA CYS A 168 31.56 -38.62 -34.72
C CYS A 168 31.21 -40.08 -35.02
N GLN A 169 31.49 -40.99 -34.09
CA GLN A 169 31.28 -42.43 -34.30
C GLN A 169 29.82 -42.86 -34.09
N THR A 170 28.96 -41.97 -33.59
CA THR A 170 27.58 -42.29 -33.24
C THR A 170 26.61 -41.19 -33.68
N ASN A 171 25.43 -41.62 -34.13
CA ASN A 171 24.28 -40.76 -34.41
C ASN A 171 23.15 -40.96 -33.38
N ASP A 172 23.37 -41.77 -32.34
CA ASP A 172 22.41 -41.96 -31.26
C ASP A 172 22.33 -40.67 -30.42
N GLU A 173 21.22 -39.96 -30.54
CA GLU A 173 20.99 -38.70 -29.83
C GLU A 173 21.02 -38.86 -28.31
N ASN A 174 20.47 -39.97 -27.76
CA ASN A 174 20.47 -40.21 -26.32
C ASN A 174 21.90 -40.40 -25.80
N TYR A 175 22.72 -41.16 -26.52
CA TYR A 175 24.13 -41.33 -26.18
C TYR A 175 24.90 -40.00 -26.24
N LEU A 176 24.64 -39.19 -27.28
CA LEU A 176 25.27 -37.86 -27.43
C LEU A 176 24.87 -36.89 -26.31
N ILE A 177 23.59 -36.89 -25.91
CA ILE A 177 23.09 -36.14 -24.75
C ILE A 177 23.77 -36.64 -23.48
N ALA A 178 23.83 -37.96 -23.26
CA ALA A 178 24.50 -38.57 -22.13
C ALA A 178 25.98 -38.17 -22.02
N LEU A 179 26.71 -38.19 -23.13
CA LEU A 179 28.11 -37.73 -23.16
C LEU A 179 28.24 -36.27 -22.77
N LYS A 180 27.41 -35.38 -23.37
CA LYS A 180 27.40 -33.95 -23.05
C LYS A 180 27.14 -33.73 -21.56
N ASN A 181 26.08 -34.33 -21.03
CA ASN A 181 25.65 -34.17 -19.64
C ASN A 181 26.66 -34.75 -18.67
N LYS A 182 27.21 -35.93 -18.95
CA LYS A 182 28.24 -36.56 -18.12
C LYS A 182 29.43 -35.63 -17.94
N PHE A 183 29.92 -35.09 -19.04
CA PHE A 183 31.05 -34.18 -19.01
C PHE A 183 30.71 -32.87 -18.27
N LEU A 184 29.56 -32.26 -18.54
CA LEU A 184 29.13 -31.04 -17.84
C LEU A 184 29.03 -31.25 -16.33
N ILE A 185 28.32 -32.31 -15.91
CA ILE A 185 28.10 -32.62 -14.49
C ILE A 185 29.42 -32.91 -13.79
N GLN A 186 30.26 -33.80 -14.35
CA GLN A 186 31.54 -34.18 -13.73
C GLN A 186 32.55 -33.03 -13.69
N ARG A 187 32.42 -32.03 -14.58
CA ARG A 187 33.28 -30.84 -14.55
C ARG A 187 32.83 -29.82 -13.51
N THR A 188 31.53 -29.72 -13.26
CA THR A 188 30.95 -28.76 -12.32
C THR A 188 30.89 -29.32 -10.90
N TYR A 189 30.58 -30.61 -10.77
CA TYR A 189 30.35 -31.29 -9.49
C TYR A 189 31.16 -32.58 -9.40
N ASP A 190 31.72 -32.81 -8.22
CA ASP A 190 32.46 -34.03 -7.93
C ASP A 190 31.49 -35.19 -7.59
N ILE A 191 30.93 -35.81 -8.65
CA ILE A 191 29.98 -36.91 -8.52
C ILE A 191 30.58 -38.18 -9.16
N PRO A 192 30.77 -39.25 -8.37
CA PRO A 192 31.47 -40.44 -8.85
C PRO A 192 30.67 -41.22 -9.90
N LEU A 193 29.33 -41.30 -9.76
CA LEU A 193 28.46 -42.01 -10.69
C LEU A 193 27.15 -41.25 -10.91
N VAL A 194 26.83 -40.99 -12.18
CA VAL A 194 25.56 -40.39 -12.58
C VAL A 194 24.74 -41.45 -13.33
N PRO A 195 23.48 -41.73 -12.93
CA PRO A 195 22.63 -42.71 -13.61
C PRO A 195 22.40 -42.36 -15.09
N SER A 196 22.28 -43.38 -15.96
CA SER A 196 22.01 -43.17 -17.39
C SER A 196 20.72 -42.38 -17.61
N GLU A 197 19.67 -42.64 -16.83
CA GLU A 197 18.39 -41.90 -16.90
C GLU A 197 18.57 -40.38 -16.67
N ILE A 198 19.58 -39.96 -15.89
CA ILE A 198 19.90 -38.55 -15.67
C ILE A 198 20.78 -38.02 -16.80
N LEU A 199 21.77 -38.82 -17.23
CA LEU A 199 22.67 -38.44 -18.32
C LEU A 199 21.91 -38.25 -19.63
N GLU A 200 20.98 -39.13 -19.96
CA GLU A 200 20.17 -39.07 -21.18
C GLU A 200 19.05 -38.01 -21.10
N SER A 201 18.83 -37.39 -19.93
CA SER A 201 17.78 -36.40 -19.75
C SER A 201 18.27 -34.98 -20.01
N GLU A 202 17.54 -34.23 -20.83
CA GLU A 202 17.75 -32.80 -21.00
C GLU A 202 16.97 -31.93 -19.99
N SER A 203 16.26 -32.55 -19.03
CA SER A 203 15.44 -31.81 -18.08
C SER A 203 16.27 -31.10 -17.02
N ILE A 204 16.15 -29.77 -16.96
CA ILE A 204 16.81 -28.97 -15.92
C ILE A 204 16.27 -29.29 -14.53
N PHE A 205 14.98 -29.62 -14.42
CA PHE A 205 14.33 -29.89 -13.14
C PHE A 205 14.76 -31.24 -12.58
N LYS A 206 14.74 -32.28 -13.42
CA LYS A 206 15.16 -33.63 -13.03
C LYS A 206 16.62 -33.66 -12.61
N LEU A 207 17.47 -32.95 -13.35
CA LEU A 207 18.88 -32.84 -13.00
C LEU A 207 19.08 -32.06 -11.70
N THR A 208 18.38 -30.94 -11.52
CA THR A 208 18.47 -30.15 -10.28
C THR A 208 18.07 -30.99 -9.07
N ASP A 209 16.99 -31.77 -9.16
CA ASP A 209 16.57 -32.69 -8.09
C ASP A 209 17.64 -33.74 -7.78
N PHE A 210 18.20 -34.37 -8.82
CA PHE A 210 19.29 -35.33 -8.66
C PHE A 210 20.50 -34.72 -7.92
N LEU A 211 20.94 -33.53 -8.32
CA LEU A 211 22.11 -32.88 -7.72
C LEU A 211 21.88 -32.46 -6.27
N ILE A 212 20.68 -31.98 -5.94
CA ILE A 212 20.29 -31.69 -4.56
C ILE A 212 20.30 -32.98 -3.72
N ASN A 213 19.78 -34.07 -4.26
CA ASN A 213 19.68 -35.35 -3.57
C ASN A 213 21.04 -36.06 -3.39
N GLN A 214 22.00 -35.80 -4.28
CA GLN A 214 23.37 -36.32 -4.19
C GLN A 214 24.33 -35.43 -3.38
N TYR A 215 23.85 -34.35 -2.74
CA TYR A 215 24.70 -33.41 -2.01
C TYR A 215 25.77 -32.76 -2.90
N ALA A 216 25.49 -32.64 -4.21
CA ALA A 216 26.42 -32.05 -5.17
C ALA A 216 26.37 -30.53 -5.13
N ILE A 217 25.17 -29.96 -4.95
CA ILE A 217 25.00 -28.51 -4.79
C ILE A 217 25.56 -28.06 -3.45
N PHE A 218 25.27 -28.76 -2.37
CA PHE A 218 25.76 -28.43 -1.03
C PHE A 218 26.12 -29.68 -0.26
N ASP A 219 27.00 -29.55 0.75
CA ASP A 219 27.32 -30.68 1.61
C ASP A 219 26.07 -31.27 2.31
N LYS A 220 26.24 -32.44 2.93
CA LYS A 220 25.12 -33.16 3.55
C LYS A 220 24.34 -32.30 4.55
N THR A 221 25.02 -31.58 5.43
CA THR A 221 24.40 -30.78 6.48
C THR A 221 23.69 -29.57 5.89
N GLN A 222 24.36 -28.86 4.98
CA GLN A 222 23.82 -27.71 4.26
C GLN A 222 22.58 -28.08 3.45
N THR A 223 22.62 -29.19 2.72
CA THR A 223 21.48 -29.71 1.95
C THR A 223 20.27 -29.99 2.85
N VAL A 224 20.46 -30.61 4.01
CA VAL A 224 19.35 -30.85 4.96
C VAL A 224 18.75 -29.53 5.45
N ILE A 225 19.58 -28.54 5.77
CA ILE A 225 19.11 -27.21 6.19
C ILE A 225 18.34 -26.54 5.05
N VAL A 226 18.90 -26.51 3.84
CA VAL A 226 18.29 -25.89 2.65
C VAL A 226 16.93 -26.50 2.35
N LYS A 227 16.82 -27.84 2.32
CA LYS A 227 15.55 -28.54 2.06
C LYS A 227 14.46 -28.28 3.09
N LYS A 228 14.81 -27.92 4.32
CA LYS A 228 13.86 -27.69 5.42
C LYS A 228 13.55 -26.22 5.64
N ALA A 229 14.55 -25.37 5.43
CA ALA A 229 14.49 -23.95 5.71
C ALA A 229 14.05 -23.10 4.51
N LEU A 230 14.09 -23.65 3.29
CA LEU A 230 13.61 -23.01 2.06
C LEU A 230 12.42 -23.78 1.48
N LYS A 231 11.50 -23.07 0.82
CA LYS A 231 10.32 -23.59 0.13
C LYS A 231 10.71 -24.23 -1.20
N LEU A 232 11.44 -25.34 -1.16
CA LEU A 232 11.86 -26.05 -2.37
C LEU A 232 10.77 -26.97 -2.91
N PHE A 233 9.94 -27.52 -2.03
CA PHE A 233 8.96 -28.55 -2.39
C PHE A 233 7.52 -28.09 -2.14
N ASN A 234 6.60 -28.60 -2.96
CA ASN A 234 5.18 -28.32 -2.83
C ASN A 234 4.60 -29.00 -1.57
N ASN A 235 3.72 -28.29 -0.86
CA ASN A 235 3.14 -28.72 0.43
C ASN A 235 4.19 -29.10 1.49
N GLN A 236 5.39 -28.51 1.43
CA GLN A 236 6.44 -28.73 2.41
C GLN A 236 6.02 -28.18 3.78
N LYS A 237 6.22 -28.96 4.85
CA LYS A 237 6.02 -28.48 6.22
C LYS A 237 7.04 -27.39 6.55
N GLU A 238 6.56 -26.22 6.99
CA GLU A 238 7.41 -25.14 7.49
C GLU A 238 7.94 -25.51 8.88
N LEU A 239 9.27 -25.46 9.06
CA LEU A 239 9.96 -25.78 10.30
C LEU A 239 10.75 -24.57 10.80
N THR A 240 10.59 -24.27 12.09
CA THR A 240 11.34 -23.22 12.77
C THR A 240 12.84 -23.52 12.77
N LEU A 241 13.66 -22.48 12.94
CA LEU A 241 15.11 -22.63 13.02
C LEU A 241 15.55 -23.52 14.20
N ASP A 242 14.78 -23.54 15.29
CA ASP A 242 15.04 -24.39 16.46
C ASP A 242 14.78 -25.86 16.15
N GLU A 243 13.66 -26.20 15.50
CA GLU A 243 13.37 -27.57 15.05
C GLU A 243 14.42 -28.09 14.06
N ILE A 244 14.89 -27.23 13.15
CA ILE A 244 15.95 -27.61 12.20
C ILE A 244 17.27 -27.82 12.94
N ALA A 245 17.60 -26.94 13.90
CA ALA A 245 18.81 -27.00 14.72
C ALA A 245 18.91 -28.31 15.52
N GLU A 246 17.82 -28.75 16.13
CA GLU A 246 17.74 -30.05 16.82
C GLU A 246 18.05 -31.21 15.86
N GLN A 247 17.50 -31.18 14.65
CA GLN A 247 17.64 -32.28 13.68
C GLN A 247 19.04 -32.40 13.07
N VAL A 248 19.79 -31.29 12.98
CA VAL A 248 21.16 -31.29 12.44
C VAL A 248 22.23 -31.17 13.53
N ASN A 249 21.83 -31.17 14.81
CA ASN A 249 22.70 -31.03 15.97
C ASN A 249 23.61 -29.78 15.91
N LEU A 250 23.01 -28.63 15.60
CA LEU A 250 23.68 -27.33 15.55
C LEU A 250 22.91 -26.31 16.41
N SER A 251 23.51 -25.15 16.68
CA SER A 251 22.77 -24.04 17.29
C SER A 251 21.85 -23.35 16.27
N ARG A 252 20.73 -22.79 16.74
CA ARG A 252 19.79 -21.98 15.95
C ARG A 252 20.49 -20.91 15.11
N GLU A 253 21.43 -20.18 15.72
CA GLU A 253 22.18 -19.13 15.03
C GLU A 253 23.10 -19.70 13.94
N ARG A 254 23.71 -20.88 14.18
CA ARG A 254 24.53 -21.53 13.17
C ARG A 254 23.69 -21.98 11.98
N VAL A 255 22.50 -22.53 12.20
CA VAL A 255 21.55 -22.87 11.13
C VAL A 255 21.16 -21.63 10.33
N ARG A 256 20.84 -20.51 11.00
CA ARG A 256 20.52 -19.24 10.34
C ARG A 256 21.64 -18.76 9.42
N GLN A 257 22.89 -18.81 9.90
CA GLN A 257 24.08 -18.43 9.12
C GLN A 257 24.27 -19.33 7.91
N ILE A 258 24.18 -20.65 8.08
CA ILE A 258 24.31 -21.60 6.97
C ILE A 258 23.20 -21.39 5.94
N ARG A 259 21.95 -21.26 6.38
CA ARG A 259 20.81 -20.98 5.49
C ARG A 259 21.06 -19.73 4.64
N LYS A 260 21.51 -18.64 5.26
CA LYS A 260 21.82 -17.40 4.55
C LYS A 260 22.91 -17.61 3.50
N LEU A 261 24.04 -18.20 3.90
CA LEU A 261 25.15 -18.51 2.99
C LEU A 261 24.71 -19.38 1.81
N CYS A 262 23.92 -20.43 2.08
CA CYS A 262 23.41 -21.29 1.02
C CYS A 262 22.43 -20.56 0.10
N LEU A 263 21.55 -19.70 0.62
CA LEU A 263 20.63 -18.93 -0.21
C LEU A 263 21.36 -17.94 -1.12
N ASP A 264 22.37 -17.25 -0.58
CA ASP A 264 23.21 -16.30 -1.33
C ASP A 264 23.97 -16.99 -2.48
N ASP A 265 24.37 -18.25 -2.29
CA ASP A 265 25.17 -19.02 -3.27
C ASP A 265 24.33 -19.90 -4.22
N LEU A 266 23.09 -20.22 -3.86
CA LEU A 266 22.26 -21.18 -4.60
C LEU A 266 22.06 -20.78 -6.07
N PHE A 267 21.80 -19.50 -6.35
CA PHE A 267 21.65 -19.02 -7.73
C PHE A 267 22.89 -19.32 -8.57
N ASN A 268 24.08 -18.96 -8.05
CA ASN A 268 25.35 -19.19 -8.73
C ASN A 268 25.60 -20.67 -8.97
N LYS A 269 25.24 -21.52 -8.00
CA LYS A 269 25.34 -22.96 -8.17
C LYS A 269 24.36 -23.51 -9.20
N LEU A 270 23.18 -22.90 -9.38
CA LEU A 270 22.22 -23.32 -10.40
C LEU A 270 22.55 -22.81 -11.81
N LEU A 271 23.39 -21.78 -11.97
CA LEU A 271 23.76 -21.23 -13.29
C LEU A 271 24.28 -22.27 -14.29
N PHE A 272 24.77 -23.41 -13.83
CA PHE A 272 25.24 -24.49 -14.70
C PHE A 272 24.10 -25.06 -15.59
N VAL A 273 22.83 -25.01 -15.16
CA VAL A 273 21.69 -25.53 -15.94
C VAL A 273 21.53 -24.78 -17.26
N SER A 274 22.00 -23.54 -17.36
CA SER A 274 21.95 -22.74 -18.60
C SER A 274 22.79 -23.34 -19.74
N ASN A 275 23.59 -24.39 -19.48
CA ASN A 275 24.35 -25.12 -20.50
C ASN A 275 23.57 -26.31 -21.11
N LEU A 276 22.37 -26.59 -20.59
CA LEU A 276 21.49 -27.66 -21.06
C LEU A 276 20.55 -27.13 -22.15
N ASN A 277 19.94 -28.05 -22.89
CA ASN A 277 18.99 -27.75 -23.96
C ASN A 277 17.62 -28.31 -23.58
N ASP A 278 16.94 -27.70 -22.62
CA ASP A 278 15.59 -28.14 -22.24
C ASP A 278 14.55 -27.39 -23.08
N ASP A 279 13.78 -28.13 -23.89
CA ASP A 279 12.67 -27.58 -24.67
C ASP A 279 11.48 -27.30 -23.77
N LEU A 280 11.48 -26.09 -23.18
CA LEU A 280 10.48 -25.66 -22.20
C LEU A 280 9.06 -25.58 -22.80
N PHE A 281 8.94 -25.20 -24.07
CA PHE A 281 7.65 -25.07 -24.73
C PHE A 281 7.04 -26.44 -25.01
N GLN A 282 7.78 -27.34 -25.67
CA GLN A 282 7.25 -28.65 -26.04
C GLN A 282 6.96 -29.51 -24.81
N LYS A 283 7.82 -29.48 -23.78
CA LYS A 283 7.68 -30.33 -22.60
C LYS A 283 6.69 -29.79 -21.58
N TYR A 284 6.67 -28.47 -21.37
CA TYR A 284 5.95 -27.85 -20.24
C TYR A 284 4.94 -26.79 -20.65
N SER A 285 4.90 -26.39 -21.93
CA SER A 285 4.09 -25.28 -22.44
C SER A 285 4.49 -23.93 -21.86
N ILE A 286 5.78 -23.71 -21.62
CA ILE A 286 6.35 -22.42 -21.24
C ILE A 286 6.81 -21.69 -22.50
N ASP A 287 6.21 -20.54 -22.77
CA ASP A 287 6.59 -19.66 -23.87
C ASP A 287 7.66 -18.66 -23.42
N VAL A 288 8.86 -18.78 -23.96
CA VAL A 288 10.01 -17.91 -23.67
C VAL A 288 10.07 -16.68 -24.58
N GLU A 289 9.18 -16.57 -25.56
CA GLU A 289 9.01 -15.37 -26.40
C GLU A 289 8.05 -14.36 -25.75
N SER A 290 7.38 -14.75 -24.66
CA SER A 290 6.53 -13.88 -23.87
C SER A 290 7.34 -12.86 -23.04
N MET A 291 6.77 -11.67 -22.81
CA MET A 291 7.39 -10.59 -22.01
C MET A 291 7.58 -10.95 -20.54
N TYR A 292 6.82 -11.91 -20.04
CA TYR A 292 6.95 -12.46 -18.69
C TYR A 292 6.46 -13.90 -18.66
N ILE A 293 7.11 -14.72 -17.83
CA ILE A 293 6.79 -16.14 -17.70
C ILE A 293 5.93 -16.37 -16.46
N GLU A 294 4.75 -16.96 -16.66
CA GLU A 294 3.86 -17.40 -15.59
C GLU A 294 3.92 -18.91 -15.38
N ILE A 295 4.11 -19.32 -14.13
CA ILE A 295 4.02 -20.72 -13.71
C ILE A 295 2.62 -21.01 -13.15
N THR A 296 1.66 -21.26 -14.05
CA THR A 296 0.30 -21.66 -13.67
C THR A 296 0.30 -23.00 -12.93
N VAL A 297 -0.81 -23.33 -12.26
CA VAL A 297 -1.00 -24.64 -11.59
C VAL A 297 -0.83 -25.80 -12.58
N ASN A 298 -1.29 -25.64 -13.83
CA ASN A 298 -1.16 -26.65 -14.87
C ASN A 298 0.31 -26.86 -15.27
N ILE A 299 1.08 -25.78 -15.45
CA ILE A 299 2.51 -25.85 -15.77
C ILE A 299 3.29 -26.49 -14.61
N LEU A 300 3.01 -26.07 -13.37
CA LEU A 300 3.58 -26.65 -12.15
C LEU A 300 3.36 -28.17 -12.10
N HIS A 301 2.14 -28.63 -12.39
CA HIS A 301 1.81 -30.04 -12.37
C HIS A 301 2.53 -30.82 -13.49
N LYS A 302 2.54 -30.29 -14.72
CA LYS A 302 3.25 -30.88 -15.86
C LYS A 302 4.74 -31.05 -15.58
N ILE A 303 5.40 -30.02 -15.06
CA ILE A 303 6.83 -30.06 -14.71
C ILE A 303 7.08 -31.17 -13.69
N ASN A 304 6.33 -31.18 -12.58
CA ASN A 304 6.56 -32.16 -11.51
C ASN A 304 6.26 -33.60 -11.95
N GLN A 305 5.18 -33.82 -12.70
CA GLN A 305 4.82 -35.15 -13.19
C GLN A 305 5.85 -35.71 -14.19
N SER A 306 6.21 -34.93 -15.21
CA SER A 306 7.15 -35.36 -16.25
C SER A 306 8.55 -35.64 -15.71
N ASN A 307 8.95 -34.93 -14.66
CA ASN A 307 10.28 -35.04 -14.06
C ASN A 307 10.35 -35.92 -12.81
N LYS A 308 9.20 -36.42 -12.33
CA LYS A 308 9.06 -37.18 -11.07
C LYS A 308 9.61 -36.39 -9.87
N THR A 309 9.39 -35.08 -9.86
CA THR A 309 9.79 -34.16 -8.79
C THR A 309 8.55 -33.69 -8.00
N ASN A 310 8.77 -32.97 -6.91
CA ASN A 310 7.70 -32.29 -6.15
C ASN A 310 8.10 -30.86 -5.80
N PHE A 311 8.70 -30.12 -6.74
CA PHE A 311 9.13 -28.75 -6.50
C PHE A 311 7.95 -27.80 -6.32
N SER A 312 8.16 -26.79 -5.50
CA SER A 312 7.24 -25.66 -5.33
C SER A 312 7.23 -24.77 -6.57
N ARG A 313 6.20 -23.92 -6.70
CA ARG A 313 6.14 -22.93 -7.79
C ARG A 313 7.32 -21.98 -7.70
N GLU A 314 7.63 -21.50 -6.51
CA GLU A 314 8.67 -20.53 -6.21
C GLU A 314 10.04 -21.08 -6.64
N PHE A 315 10.33 -22.34 -6.32
CA PHE A 315 11.60 -22.94 -6.66
C PHE A 315 11.71 -23.28 -8.16
N ILE A 316 10.62 -23.66 -8.82
CA ILE A 316 10.59 -23.81 -10.28
C ILE A 316 10.90 -22.47 -10.96
N THR A 317 10.26 -21.38 -10.55
CA THR A 317 10.54 -20.04 -11.09
C THR A 317 12.00 -19.64 -10.84
N TYR A 318 12.56 -20.02 -9.69
CA TYR A 318 13.96 -19.77 -9.35
C TYR A 318 14.96 -20.61 -10.17
N ILE A 319 14.63 -21.86 -10.51
CA ILE A 319 15.44 -22.67 -11.44
C ILE A 319 15.39 -22.07 -12.85
N LEU A 320 14.19 -21.67 -13.29
CA LEU A 320 13.99 -21.06 -14.61
C LEU A 320 14.73 -19.75 -14.76
N SER A 321 14.82 -18.93 -13.71
CA SER A 321 15.60 -17.69 -13.77
C SER A 321 17.10 -17.92 -13.91
N ALA A 322 17.63 -18.99 -13.32
CA ALA A 322 19.02 -19.39 -13.53
C ALA A 322 19.25 -19.94 -14.96
N TYR A 323 18.28 -20.68 -15.50
CA TYR A 323 18.32 -21.22 -16.86
C TYR A 323 18.22 -20.11 -17.93
N LEU A 324 17.27 -19.20 -17.77
CA LEU A 324 16.95 -18.11 -18.69
C LEU A 324 17.64 -16.79 -18.32
N LYS A 325 18.72 -16.86 -17.54
CA LYS A 325 19.40 -15.69 -16.96
C LYS A 325 19.83 -14.65 -17.97
N ASP A 326 19.94 -14.99 -19.26
CA ASP A 326 20.44 -14.11 -20.31
C ASP A 326 19.31 -13.23 -20.88
N SER A 327 18.08 -13.73 -20.92
CA SER A 327 16.89 -13.03 -21.45
C SER A 327 15.90 -12.55 -20.39
N PHE A 328 15.82 -13.20 -19.23
CA PHE A 328 14.90 -12.84 -18.15
C PHE A 328 15.61 -12.49 -16.85
N SER A 329 14.92 -11.72 -16.01
CA SER A 329 15.29 -11.34 -14.66
C SER A 329 14.15 -11.67 -13.69
N ILE A 330 14.49 -12.05 -12.45
CA ILE A 330 13.50 -12.14 -11.39
C ILE A 330 13.16 -10.74 -10.88
N VAL A 331 11.86 -10.44 -10.85
CA VAL A 331 11.26 -9.39 -10.03
C VAL A 331 10.71 -10.05 -8.76
N GLY A 332 11.17 -9.56 -7.61
CA GLY A 332 10.88 -10.13 -6.30
C GLY A 332 12.12 -10.19 -5.42
N ASN A 333 11.97 -10.64 -4.17
CA ASN A 333 13.09 -10.80 -3.24
C ASN A 333 13.28 -12.27 -2.86
N TYR A 334 14.50 -12.79 -3.03
CA TYR A 334 14.80 -14.20 -2.79
C TYR A 334 14.58 -14.64 -1.34
N GLU A 335 14.89 -13.77 -0.37
CA GLU A 335 14.70 -14.09 1.04
C GLU A 335 13.21 -14.17 1.38
N ASP A 336 12.40 -13.22 0.92
CA ASP A 336 10.97 -13.16 1.25
C ASP A 336 10.18 -14.36 0.68
N VAL A 337 10.49 -14.75 -0.56
CA VAL A 337 9.70 -15.74 -1.31
C VAL A 337 10.14 -17.17 -0.99
N LEU A 338 11.45 -17.45 -0.97
CA LEU A 338 11.96 -18.82 -0.74
C LEU A 338 12.02 -19.19 0.74
N GLN A 339 12.05 -18.24 1.67
CA GLN A 339 12.02 -18.58 3.09
C GLN A 339 10.58 -18.62 3.62
N PRO A 340 10.26 -19.51 4.57
CA PRO A 340 9.06 -19.35 5.37
C PRO A 340 9.09 -18.00 6.11
N LYS A 341 7.94 -17.35 6.25
CA LYS A 341 7.83 -15.99 6.78
C LYS A 341 8.02 -15.94 8.30
N TYR A 342 9.27 -15.90 8.73
CA TYR A 342 9.62 -15.72 10.14
C TYR A 342 9.75 -14.25 10.55
N PHE A 343 10.13 -13.38 9.61
CA PHE A 343 10.35 -11.97 9.85
C PHE A 343 10.09 -11.17 8.57
N ASN A 344 9.33 -10.09 8.70
CA ASN A 344 9.08 -9.15 7.61
C ASN A 344 10.03 -7.96 7.75
N SER A 345 10.63 -7.55 6.63
CA SER A 345 11.29 -6.26 6.52
C SER A 345 10.30 -5.14 6.84
N ARG A 346 10.75 -4.14 7.60
CA ARG A 346 9.93 -3.00 8.02
C ARG A 346 9.97 -1.82 7.04
N ASN A 347 10.98 -1.79 6.16
CA ASN A 347 11.29 -0.61 5.36
C ASN A 347 11.08 -0.82 3.85
N ARG A 348 10.51 -1.96 3.46
CA ARG A 348 10.18 -2.30 2.07
C ARG A 348 9.03 -3.30 2.05
N HIS A 349 8.39 -3.44 0.89
CA HIS A 349 7.45 -4.51 0.60
C HIS A 349 8.11 -5.88 0.83
N ASN A 350 7.33 -6.84 1.33
CA ASN A 350 7.76 -8.22 1.56
C ASN A 350 7.09 -9.10 0.51
N TRP A 351 7.87 -9.58 -0.46
CA TRP A 351 7.36 -10.25 -1.64
C TRP A 351 6.78 -11.64 -1.32
N ASN A 352 5.65 -11.95 -1.94
CA ASN A 352 5.00 -13.25 -1.84
C ASN A 352 5.42 -14.18 -2.99
N ASN A 353 5.61 -13.61 -4.18
CA ASN A 353 5.87 -14.37 -5.41
C ASN A 353 7.13 -13.89 -6.13
N PHE A 354 7.62 -14.74 -7.02
CA PHE A 354 8.58 -14.35 -8.06
C PHE A 354 7.87 -14.14 -9.38
N TYR A 355 8.29 -13.11 -10.10
CA TYR A 355 7.85 -12.82 -11.46
C TYR A 355 9.09 -12.86 -12.35
N LEU A 356 9.06 -13.68 -13.40
CA LEU A 356 10.16 -13.77 -14.34
C LEU A 356 9.84 -12.86 -15.53
N VAL A 357 10.51 -11.73 -15.61
CA VAL A 357 10.21 -10.65 -16.56
C VAL A 357 11.38 -10.48 -17.52
N GLU A 358 11.09 -10.20 -18.79
CA GLU A 358 12.10 -9.95 -19.80
C GLU A 358 13.04 -8.82 -19.36
N LYS A 359 14.34 -9.03 -19.60
CA LYS A 359 15.38 -8.13 -19.10
C LYS A 359 15.22 -6.71 -19.60
N GLU A 360 14.84 -6.53 -20.86
CA GLU A 360 14.65 -5.21 -21.46
C GLU A 360 13.66 -4.39 -20.64
N LEU A 361 12.55 -5.00 -20.19
CA LEU A 361 11.57 -4.34 -19.34
C LEU A 361 12.12 -4.03 -17.94
N THR A 362 12.89 -4.95 -17.33
CA THR A 362 13.49 -4.71 -16.00
C THR A 362 14.56 -3.63 -15.97
N LEU A 363 15.17 -3.32 -17.12
CA LEU A 363 16.11 -2.20 -17.25
C LEU A 363 15.38 -0.85 -17.35
N GLU A 364 14.17 -0.86 -17.90
CA GLU A 364 13.36 0.33 -18.16
C GLU A 364 12.42 0.69 -17.00
N PHE A 365 12.15 -0.23 -16.06
CA PHE A 365 11.17 -0.03 -14.99
C PHE A 365 11.64 -0.54 -13.62
N ASP A 366 11.51 0.30 -12.59
CA ASP A 366 11.83 -0.06 -11.21
C ASP A 366 10.63 -0.69 -10.48
N PHE A 367 10.50 -2.01 -10.61
CA PHE A 367 9.49 -2.81 -9.93
C PHE A 367 9.58 -2.77 -8.40
N THR A 368 10.78 -2.53 -7.84
CA THR A 368 10.95 -2.47 -6.38
C THR A 368 10.38 -1.17 -5.83
N SER A 369 10.69 -0.04 -6.47
CA SER A 369 10.12 1.25 -6.09
C SER A 369 8.61 1.29 -6.30
N PHE A 370 8.12 0.73 -7.40
CA PHE A 370 6.68 0.59 -7.68
C PHE A 370 5.94 -0.16 -6.56
N THR A 371 6.40 -1.35 -6.20
CA THR A 371 5.74 -2.17 -5.16
C THR A 371 5.88 -1.56 -3.77
N ASN A 372 7.00 -0.90 -3.46
CA ASN A 372 7.16 -0.17 -2.21
C ASN A 372 6.16 0.99 -2.10
N ASP A 373 5.94 1.77 -3.17
CA ASP A 373 4.97 2.88 -3.15
C ASP A 373 3.54 2.37 -2.95
N ILE A 374 3.15 1.28 -3.64
CA ILE A 374 1.86 0.62 -3.41
C ILE A 374 1.74 0.14 -1.96
N SER A 375 2.74 -0.59 -1.45
CA SER A 375 2.75 -1.07 -0.07
C SER A 375 2.58 0.07 0.94
N ASN A 376 3.26 1.20 0.71
CA ASN A 376 3.14 2.38 1.57
C ASN A 376 1.71 2.93 1.52
N ARG A 377 1.14 3.12 0.33
CA ARG A 377 -0.26 3.59 0.18
C ARG A 377 -1.28 2.68 0.86
N VAL A 378 -1.11 1.37 0.76
CA VAL A 378 -1.99 0.39 1.43
C VAL A 378 -1.87 0.49 2.95
N SER A 379 -0.65 0.68 3.45
CA SER A 379 -0.37 0.80 4.88
C SER A 379 -0.75 2.16 5.48
N ASP A 380 -0.78 3.21 4.66
CA ASP A 380 -1.09 4.56 5.08
C ASP A 380 -2.52 4.68 5.55
N ARG A 381 -2.75 5.64 6.46
CA ARG A 381 -4.10 5.92 6.95
C ARG A 381 -4.92 6.62 5.86
N ILE A 382 -5.91 5.92 5.30
CA ILE A 382 -6.81 6.44 4.27
C ILE A 382 -8.14 6.83 4.92
N GLU A 383 -8.42 8.13 4.94
CA GLU A 383 -9.66 8.70 5.48
C GLU A 383 -10.79 8.75 4.43
N GLU A 384 -10.44 8.93 3.16
CA GLU A 384 -11.36 8.93 2.03
C GLU A 384 -10.81 8.04 0.93
N SER A 385 -11.66 7.19 0.35
CA SER A 385 -11.25 6.34 -0.78
C SER A 385 -10.86 7.24 -1.96
N TYR A 386 -9.78 6.88 -2.64
CA TYR A 386 -9.33 7.59 -3.83
C TYR A 386 -8.88 6.59 -4.90
N PHE A 387 -8.81 7.08 -6.13
CA PHE A 387 -8.37 6.30 -7.27
C PHE A 387 -7.59 7.18 -8.24
N PHE A 388 -6.81 6.56 -9.11
CA PHE A 388 -6.12 7.22 -10.20
C PHE A 388 -5.79 6.23 -11.32
N ASN A 389 -5.62 6.75 -12.53
CA ASN A 389 -5.30 5.94 -13.71
C ASN A 389 -3.97 5.19 -13.51
N PHE A 390 -4.01 3.87 -13.65
CA PHE A 390 -2.90 3.00 -13.31
C PHE A 390 -1.72 3.16 -14.27
N LYS A 391 -1.96 3.20 -15.58
CA LYS A 391 -0.92 3.39 -16.60
C LYS A 391 -0.15 4.70 -16.40
N SER A 392 -0.85 5.80 -16.17
CA SER A 392 -0.23 7.09 -15.85
C SER A 392 0.59 7.03 -14.56
N TYR A 393 0.14 6.25 -13.57
CA TYR A 393 0.89 6.02 -12.35
C TYR A 393 2.18 5.22 -12.56
N LEU A 394 2.17 4.20 -13.44
CA LEU A 394 3.36 3.40 -13.78
C LEU A 394 4.50 4.27 -14.35
N SER A 395 4.17 5.34 -15.09
CA SER A 395 5.19 6.24 -15.68
C SER A 395 6.18 6.83 -14.65
N LYS A 396 5.80 6.92 -13.37
CA LYS A 396 6.65 7.42 -12.28
C LYS A 396 7.84 6.52 -11.96
N PHE A 397 7.79 5.26 -12.37
CA PHE A 397 8.80 4.25 -12.04
C PHE A 397 9.63 3.85 -13.27
N LEU A 398 9.50 4.58 -14.38
CA LEU A 398 10.36 4.40 -15.55
C LEU A 398 11.78 4.93 -15.25
N SER A 399 12.79 4.14 -15.61
CA SER A 399 14.20 4.49 -15.44
C SER A 399 14.69 5.48 -16.51
N ASN A 400 14.27 5.30 -17.77
CA ASN A 400 14.75 6.10 -18.92
C ASN A 400 13.63 6.94 -19.58
N ASN A 401 12.48 7.11 -18.92
CA ASN A 401 11.32 7.85 -19.43
C ASN A 401 10.78 7.36 -20.79
N ASN A 402 11.03 6.10 -21.18
CA ASN A 402 10.45 5.52 -22.37
C ASN A 402 8.96 5.19 -22.13
N ILE A 403 8.05 6.04 -22.59
CA ILE A 403 6.61 5.90 -22.32
C ILE A 403 5.98 4.76 -23.12
N ASP A 404 6.53 4.43 -24.29
CA ASP A 404 5.96 3.43 -25.21
C ASP A 404 5.93 2.02 -24.59
N ILE A 405 6.84 1.75 -23.65
CA ILE A 405 6.93 0.47 -22.93
C ILE A 405 5.80 0.25 -21.92
N LEU A 406 5.03 1.28 -21.58
CA LEU A 406 3.95 1.19 -20.59
C LEU A 406 2.84 0.22 -21.00
N GLU A 407 2.56 0.07 -22.30
CA GLU A 407 1.60 -0.94 -22.79
C GLU A 407 2.06 -2.36 -22.45
N LEU A 408 3.36 -2.60 -22.51
CA LEU A 408 3.97 -3.90 -22.24
C LEU A 408 4.03 -4.17 -20.72
N LEU A 409 4.25 -3.12 -19.93
CA LEU A 409 4.33 -3.20 -18.48
C LEU A 409 2.97 -3.32 -17.79
N LEU A 410 1.91 -2.77 -18.37
CA LEU A 410 0.57 -2.73 -17.78
C LEU A 410 0.09 -4.12 -17.31
N PRO A 411 0.06 -5.18 -18.15
CA PRO A 411 -0.40 -6.50 -17.71
C PRO A 411 0.49 -7.12 -16.64
N ILE A 412 1.81 -6.84 -16.67
CA ILE A 412 2.77 -7.36 -15.69
C ILE A 412 2.53 -6.69 -14.33
N CYS A 413 2.41 -5.37 -14.32
CA CYS A 413 2.20 -4.60 -13.09
C CYS A 413 0.82 -4.83 -12.51
N GLU A 414 -0.22 -4.98 -13.34
CA GLU A 414 -1.57 -5.38 -12.91
C GLU A 414 -1.53 -6.73 -12.21
N LYS A 415 -0.83 -7.70 -12.80
CA LYS A 415 -0.65 -9.01 -12.18
C LYS A 415 0.05 -8.91 -10.81
N ILE A 416 1.13 -8.15 -10.73
CA ILE A 416 1.85 -7.93 -9.46
C ILE A 416 0.90 -7.34 -8.41
N ILE A 417 0.08 -6.34 -8.74
CA ILE A 417 -0.82 -5.75 -7.73
C ILE A 417 -1.94 -6.70 -7.29
N ASN A 418 -2.44 -7.52 -8.21
CA ASN A 418 -3.43 -8.54 -7.92
C ASN A 418 -2.88 -9.60 -6.96
N GLU A 419 -1.68 -10.13 -7.24
CA GLU A 419 -1.08 -11.24 -6.50
C GLU A 419 -0.37 -10.81 -5.20
N GLU A 420 0.18 -9.59 -5.14
CA GLU A 420 0.87 -9.11 -3.94
C GLU A 420 -0.05 -8.35 -2.96
N PHE A 421 -1.07 -7.64 -3.46
CA PHE A 421 -1.88 -6.70 -2.66
C PHE A 421 -3.40 -6.96 -2.71
N GLU A 422 -3.88 -7.90 -3.53
CA GLU A 422 -5.32 -8.15 -3.76
C GLU A 422 -6.07 -6.90 -4.26
N ILE A 423 -5.37 -6.04 -5.03
CA ILE A 423 -5.94 -4.82 -5.63
C ILE A 423 -6.16 -5.05 -7.10
N TYR A 424 -7.42 -4.95 -7.54
CA TYR A 424 -7.82 -5.07 -8.93
C TYR A 424 -8.16 -3.71 -9.52
N LEU A 425 -7.83 -3.51 -10.80
CA LEU A 425 -8.21 -2.31 -11.55
C LEU A 425 -9.73 -2.28 -11.79
N ASP A 426 -10.30 -1.09 -11.90
CA ASP A 426 -11.68 -0.92 -12.36
C ASP A 426 -11.80 -0.92 -13.89
N LEU A 427 -13.03 -0.77 -14.38
CA LEU A 427 -13.35 -0.77 -15.82
C LEU A 427 -12.68 0.37 -16.59
N ASP A 428 -12.22 1.42 -15.90
CA ASP A 428 -11.54 2.58 -16.47
C ASP A 428 -10.02 2.54 -16.21
N GLU A 429 -9.49 1.35 -15.89
CA GLU A 429 -8.07 1.09 -15.59
C GLU A 429 -7.53 1.94 -14.42
N ASN A 430 -8.38 2.32 -13.46
CA ASN A 430 -7.91 2.99 -12.25
C ASN A 430 -7.59 1.98 -11.15
N ILE A 431 -6.51 2.27 -10.44
CA ILE A 431 -6.19 1.59 -9.19
C ILE A 431 -6.94 2.26 -8.04
N ASN A 432 -7.63 1.47 -7.24
CA ASN A 432 -8.55 1.93 -6.21
C ASN A 432 -8.01 1.65 -4.80
N PHE A 433 -7.81 2.71 -4.00
CA PHE A 433 -7.43 2.61 -2.59
C PHE A 433 -8.63 2.94 -1.71
N LYS A 434 -9.15 1.92 -1.02
CA LYS A 434 -10.32 2.06 -0.17
C LYS A 434 -9.95 2.68 1.18
N ARG A 435 -10.87 3.48 1.74
CA ARG A 435 -10.82 3.92 3.14
C ARG A 435 -10.56 2.73 4.07
N ASN A 436 -9.52 2.85 4.89
CA ASN A 436 -9.15 1.84 5.90
C ASN A 436 -9.37 2.33 7.35
N THR A 437 -10.02 3.48 7.51
CA THR A 437 -10.36 4.06 8.82
C THR A 437 -11.86 4.03 9.07
N TYR A 438 -12.27 3.97 10.33
CA TYR A 438 -13.66 4.21 10.70
C TYR A 438 -14.04 5.67 10.44
N ARG A 439 -15.27 5.85 9.96
CA ARG A 439 -15.87 7.17 9.82
C ARG A 439 -16.13 7.79 11.18
N GLN A 440 -15.68 9.02 11.36
CA GLN A 440 -15.78 9.72 12.63
C GLN A 440 -17.16 10.36 12.78
N ALA A 441 -17.61 10.52 14.02
CA ALA A 441 -18.90 11.13 14.35
C ALA A 441 -19.12 12.51 13.71
N HIS A 442 -18.06 13.27 13.45
CA HIS A 442 -18.16 14.59 12.83
C HIS A 442 -18.43 14.50 11.33
N GLU A 443 -17.96 13.46 10.65
CA GLU A 443 -18.20 13.25 9.21
C GLU A 443 -19.67 12.89 8.96
N TYR A 444 -20.25 12.01 9.78
CA TYR A 444 -21.68 11.71 9.76
C TYR A 444 -22.53 12.94 10.02
N ALA A 445 -22.18 13.73 11.04
CA ALA A 445 -22.88 14.98 11.36
C ALA A 445 -22.79 16.00 10.22
N PHE A 446 -21.65 16.03 9.50
CA PHE A 446 -21.43 16.96 8.41
C PHE A 446 -22.33 16.63 7.24
N GLU A 447 -22.37 15.36 6.83
CA GLU A 447 -23.24 14.85 5.79
C GLU A 447 -24.72 15.09 6.13
N ALA A 448 -25.15 14.74 7.33
CA ALA A 448 -26.51 14.96 7.79
C ALA A 448 -26.91 16.44 7.71
N LEU A 449 -26.05 17.34 8.18
CA LEU A 449 -26.29 18.78 8.14
C LEU A 449 -26.23 19.36 6.71
N TYR A 450 -25.40 18.78 5.84
CA TYR A 450 -25.36 19.10 4.42
C TYR A 450 -26.67 18.73 3.73
N HIS A 451 -27.21 17.53 3.97
CA HIS A 451 -28.52 17.10 3.45
C HIS A 451 -29.69 17.90 4.01
N LEU A 452 -29.62 18.36 5.27
CA LEU A 452 -30.65 19.25 5.83
C LEU A 452 -30.68 20.62 5.14
N GLY A 453 -29.56 21.07 4.57
CA GLY A 453 -29.45 22.31 3.80
C GLY A 453 -29.69 23.60 4.60
N LYS A 454 -29.85 23.50 5.92
CA LYS A 454 -30.15 24.64 6.79
C LYS A 454 -29.56 24.46 8.20
N PRO A 455 -29.34 25.56 8.94
CA PRO A 455 -28.92 25.46 10.33
C PRO A 455 -29.97 24.74 11.16
N SER A 456 -29.55 23.69 11.85
CA SER A 456 -30.46 22.73 12.47
C SER A 456 -30.05 22.45 13.91
N LYS A 457 -31.01 22.04 14.74
CA LYS A 457 -30.73 21.65 16.13
C LYS A 457 -29.93 20.34 16.15
N VAL A 458 -29.12 20.14 17.19
CA VAL A 458 -28.37 18.88 17.36
C VAL A 458 -29.27 17.65 17.27
N LYS A 459 -30.46 17.69 17.86
CA LYS A 459 -31.46 16.61 17.77
C LYS A 459 -31.86 16.30 16.32
N GLU A 460 -32.16 17.32 15.52
CA GLU A 460 -32.54 17.15 14.11
C GLU A 460 -31.38 16.58 13.29
N ILE A 461 -30.15 17.02 13.57
CA ILE A 461 -28.93 16.49 12.93
C ILE A 461 -28.74 15.02 13.31
N PHE A 462 -28.89 14.66 14.58
CA PHE A 462 -28.80 13.29 15.07
C PHE A 462 -29.85 12.39 14.42
N GLU A 463 -31.11 12.82 14.37
CA GLU A 463 -32.19 12.08 13.69
C GLU A 463 -31.84 11.85 12.21
N LYS A 464 -31.29 12.87 11.53
CA LYS A 464 -30.86 12.74 10.13
C LYS A 464 -29.64 11.81 9.96
N VAL A 465 -28.73 11.77 10.94
CA VAL A 465 -27.61 10.80 10.94
C VAL A 465 -28.14 9.37 11.00
N ILE A 466 -29.08 9.09 11.91
CA ILE A 466 -29.69 7.75 12.05
C ILE A 466 -30.51 7.39 10.80
N GLU A 467 -31.19 8.36 10.19
CA GLU A 467 -31.92 8.17 8.93
C GLU A 467 -30.99 7.76 7.77
N LEU A 468 -29.87 8.47 7.60
CA LEU A 468 -28.90 8.21 6.52
C LEU A 468 -28.04 6.97 6.80
N HIS A 469 -27.77 6.67 8.08
CA HIS A 469 -26.88 5.59 8.51
C HIS A 469 -27.52 4.76 9.63
N PRO A 470 -28.52 3.90 9.31
CA PRO A 470 -29.28 3.15 10.33
C PRO A 470 -28.44 2.21 11.19
N ASN A 471 -27.31 1.75 10.68
CA ASN A 471 -26.39 0.84 11.37
C ASN A 471 -25.33 1.56 12.20
N TYR A 472 -25.31 2.90 12.22
CA TYR A 472 -24.35 3.67 12.99
C TYR A 472 -24.85 3.88 14.43
N ASP A 473 -24.30 3.10 15.36
CA ASP A 473 -24.61 3.23 16.79
C ASP A 473 -23.97 4.49 17.39
N THR A 474 -24.81 5.47 17.74
CA THR A 474 -24.37 6.77 18.26
C THR A 474 -25.46 7.43 19.10
N GLU A 475 -25.11 8.55 19.72
CA GLU A 475 -26.00 9.31 20.61
C GLU A 475 -25.92 10.81 20.31
N GLU A 476 -27.00 11.55 20.60
CA GLU A 476 -27.08 13.00 20.38
C GLU A 476 -25.89 13.74 21.04
N ALA A 477 -25.44 13.30 22.22
CA ALA A 477 -24.31 13.89 22.93
C ALA A 477 -22.99 13.71 22.17
N LYS A 478 -22.74 12.53 21.59
CA LYS A 478 -21.52 12.24 20.81
C LYS A 478 -21.48 13.08 19.53
N ILE A 479 -22.61 13.20 18.84
CA ILE A 479 -22.77 14.09 17.67
C ILE A 479 -22.53 15.56 18.07
N ARG A 480 -23.06 16.02 19.20
CA ARG A 480 -22.83 17.40 19.68
C ARG A 480 -21.34 17.72 19.85
N VAL A 481 -20.61 16.82 20.51
CA VAL A 481 -19.20 17.03 20.85
C VAL A 481 -18.30 16.96 19.60
N SER A 482 -18.71 16.24 18.56
CA SER A 482 -17.96 16.09 17.31
C SER A 482 -18.03 17.34 16.41
N MET A 483 -19.10 18.13 16.50
CA MET A 483 -19.34 19.32 15.68
C MET A 483 -18.52 20.55 16.11
N LYS A 484 -17.21 20.51 15.85
CA LYS A 484 -16.26 21.59 16.15
C LYS A 484 -15.96 22.44 14.92
N ARG A 485 -15.49 23.67 15.13
CA ARG A 485 -15.12 24.58 14.02
C ARG A 485 -13.99 24.05 13.14
N LYS A 486 -13.04 23.32 13.72
CA LYS A 486 -11.98 22.62 12.97
C LYS A 486 -12.50 21.52 12.05
N ASN A 487 -13.68 20.98 12.35
CA ASN A 487 -14.36 19.95 11.55
C ASN A 487 -15.41 20.55 10.61
N GLY A 488 -15.36 21.86 10.36
CA GLY A 488 -16.25 22.51 9.39
C GLY A 488 -17.63 22.94 9.93
N PHE A 489 -17.84 23.02 11.24
CA PHE A 489 -19.12 23.45 11.84
C PHE A 489 -19.05 24.84 12.47
N VAL A 490 -20.18 25.54 12.55
CA VAL A 490 -20.31 26.78 13.31
C VAL A 490 -21.57 26.78 14.16
N PRO A 491 -21.49 27.12 15.47
CA PRO A 491 -22.68 27.22 16.31
C PRO A 491 -23.48 28.49 15.98
N ILE A 492 -24.80 28.44 16.04
CA ILE A 492 -25.69 29.60 15.90
C ILE A 492 -26.17 30.03 17.29
N GLY A 493 -25.42 30.95 17.90
CA GLY A 493 -25.65 31.38 19.28
C GLY A 493 -25.45 30.25 20.29
N ARG A 494 -26.27 30.25 21.35
CA ARG A 494 -26.17 29.29 22.49
C ARG A 494 -27.32 28.29 22.56
N LYS A 495 -27.98 28.02 21.43
CA LYS A 495 -29.22 27.20 21.37
C LYS A 495 -29.01 25.79 20.85
N SER A 496 -27.77 25.29 20.80
CA SER A 496 -27.43 24.00 20.20
C SER A 496 -27.96 23.86 18.77
N VAL A 497 -27.82 24.94 18.00
CA VAL A 497 -28.10 24.96 16.56
C VAL A 497 -26.75 25.09 15.89
N PHE A 498 -26.50 24.28 14.87
CA PHE A 498 -25.25 24.28 14.11
C PHE A 498 -25.52 24.51 12.63
N GLY A 499 -24.60 25.20 11.97
CA GLY A 499 -24.52 25.29 10.51
C GLY A 499 -23.14 24.86 10.02
N LEU A 500 -22.98 24.72 8.72
CA LEU A 500 -21.67 24.45 8.12
C LEU A 500 -20.86 25.73 8.00
N LYS A 501 -19.56 25.65 8.26
CA LYS A 501 -18.63 26.79 8.16
C LYS A 501 -18.57 27.34 6.74
N LYS A 502 -18.64 26.49 5.71
CA LYS A 502 -18.65 26.89 4.30
C LYS A 502 -19.83 27.79 3.94
N TRP A 503 -20.94 27.71 4.67
CA TRP A 503 -22.08 28.61 4.47
C TRP A 503 -21.77 30.07 4.82
N GLU A 504 -20.72 30.35 5.61
CA GLU A 504 -20.29 31.74 5.86
C GLU A 504 -19.77 32.43 4.59
N SER A 505 -19.34 31.67 3.58
CA SER A 505 -18.93 32.17 2.25
C SER A 505 -19.94 31.87 1.14
N GLU A 506 -20.75 30.81 1.28
CA GLU A 506 -21.70 30.38 0.24
C GLU A 506 -23.08 31.04 0.35
N LEU A 507 -23.53 31.40 1.56
CA LEU A 507 -24.88 31.93 1.79
C LEU A 507 -24.86 33.40 2.21
N ASP A 508 -25.69 34.19 1.53
CA ASP A 508 -25.95 35.57 1.93
C ASP A 508 -26.57 35.63 3.32
N ASN A 509 -26.12 36.60 4.13
CA ASN A 509 -26.64 36.85 5.48
C ASN A 509 -26.52 35.64 6.44
N PHE A 510 -25.59 34.72 6.18
CA PHE A 510 -25.25 33.65 7.11
C PHE A 510 -23.95 33.96 7.86
N LYS A 511 -24.01 33.88 9.19
CA LYS A 511 -22.81 33.99 10.05
C LYS A 511 -22.93 33.12 11.28
N GLY A 512 -21.89 32.32 11.52
CA GLY A 512 -21.73 31.53 12.73
C GLY A 512 -21.45 32.38 13.96
N GLY A 513 -21.43 31.75 15.12
CA GLY A 513 -21.09 32.37 16.41
C GLY A 513 -22.26 33.04 17.14
N THR A 514 -21.88 33.68 18.23
CA THR A 514 -22.73 34.49 19.10
C THR A 514 -22.81 35.94 18.59
N ILE A 515 -23.71 36.73 19.17
CA ILE A 515 -23.79 38.17 18.87
C ILE A 515 -22.46 38.87 19.18
N ARG A 516 -21.77 38.45 20.24
CA ARG A 516 -20.45 38.99 20.62
C ARG A 516 -19.43 38.76 19.50
N ASP A 517 -19.30 37.53 19.04
CA ASP A 517 -18.36 37.17 17.96
C ASP A 517 -18.61 37.99 16.68
N ILE A 518 -19.89 38.16 16.31
CA ILE A 518 -20.28 38.97 15.13
C ILE A 518 -19.90 40.45 15.33
N VAL A 519 -20.14 41.01 16.52
CA VAL A 519 -19.81 42.40 16.83
C VAL A 519 -18.30 42.62 16.88
N GLU A 520 -17.54 41.67 17.46
CA GLU A 520 -16.09 41.72 17.48
C GLU A 520 -15.53 41.78 16.06
N GLU A 521 -15.94 40.85 15.19
CA GLU A 521 -15.48 40.81 13.80
C GLU A 521 -15.83 42.11 13.05
N TYR A 522 -17.04 42.63 13.24
CA TYR A 522 -17.44 43.90 12.65
C TYR A 522 -16.57 45.07 13.14
N LEU A 523 -16.32 45.18 14.44
CA LEU A 523 -15.49 46.24 15.01
C LEU A 523 -14.00 46.07 14.65
N MET A 524 -13.53 44.85 14.38
CA MET A 524 -12.17 44.60 13.88
C MET A 524 -11.90 45.27 12.53
N GLN A 525 -12.93 45.58 11.74
CA GLN A 525 -12.77 46.23 10.43
C GLN A 525 -12.55 47.74 10.51
N PHE A 526 -12.76 48.38 11.67
CA PHE A 526 -12.71 49.84 11.81
C PHE A 526 -11.64 50.33 12.79
N SER A 527 -10.90 51.37 12.44
CA SER A 527 -9.94 52.02 13.34
C SER A 527 -10.60 52.88 14.42
N VAL A 528 -11.87 53.28 14.23
CA VAL A 528 -12.65 54.11 15.17
C VAL A 528 -13.81 53.33 15.81
N PRO A 529 -14.25 53.70 17.02
CA PRO A 529 -15.42 53.09 17.66
C PRO A 529 -16.68 53.28 16.81
N LYS A 530 -17.64 52.35 16.88
CA LYS A 530 -18.90 52.44 16.15
C LYS A 530 -20.08 52.66 17.07
N HIS A 531 -21.01 53.49 16.64
CA HIS A 531 -22.26 53.72 17.35
C HIS A 531 -23.09 52.43 17.38
N ILE A 532 -23.79 52.18 18.50
CA ILE A 532 -24.60 50.98 18.72
C ILE A 532 -25.66 50.75 17.64
N SER A 533 -26.16 51.81 16.98
CA SER A 533 -27.11 51.67 15.86
C SER A 533 -26.47 50.94 14.67
N HIS A 534 -25.28 51.35 14.23
CA HIS A 534 -24.57 50.69 13.12
C HIS A 534 -24.19 49.24 13.44
N ILE A 535 -23.80 49.00 14.70
CA ILE A 535 -23.56 47.63 15.19
C ILE A 535 -24.85 46.81 15.12
N THR A 536 -25.98 47.41 15.51
CA THR A 536 -27.30 46.75 15.47
C THR A 536 -27.69 46.43 14.03
N ASP A 537 -27.56 47.37 13.10
CA ASP A 537 -27.86 47.17 11.68
C ASP A 537 -27.06 46.01 11.10
N HIS A 538 -25.77 45.91 11.45
CA HIS A 538 -24.92 44.80 11.03
C HIS A 538 -25.35 43.47 11.64
N VAL A 539 -25.60 43.42 12.95
CA VAL A 539 -26.02 42.20 13.65
C VAL A 539 -27.37 41.69 13.16
N LEU A 540 -28.31 42.60 12.85
CA LEU A 540 -29.66 42.23 12.41
C LEU A 540 -29.68 41.51 11.06
N LYS A 541 -28.66 41.70 10.20
CA LYS A 541 -28.48 40.90 8.97
C LYS A 541 -28.44 39.40 9.28
N TYR A 542 -27.74 39.02 10.34
CA TYR A 542 -27.51 37.63 10.72
C TYR A 542 -28.42 37.15 11.86
N ARG A 543 -28.97 38.06 12.67
CA ARG A 543 -29.79 37.79 13.87
C ARG A 543 -31.03 38.70 13.91
N PRO A 544 -31.98 38.54 12.97
CA PRO A 544 -33.09 39.49 12.77
C PRO A 544 -34.07 39.61 13.94
N LYS A 545 -34.09 38.63 14.85
CA LYS A 545 -34.95 38.63 16.05
C LYS A 545 -34.35 39.36 17.26
N SER A 546 -33.16 39.95 17.13
CA SER A 546 -32.51 40.73 18.19
C SER A 546 -33.01 42.17 18.19
N ASN A 547 -32.48 43.01 19.08
CA ASN A 547 -32.72 44.46 19.07
C ASN A 547 -31.55 45.21 19.72
N GLN A 548 -31.48 46.52 19.50
CA GLN A 548 -30.40 47.39 19.97
C GLN A 548 -30.15 47.27 21.48
N TYR A 549 -31.22 47.27 22.28
CA TYR A 549 -31.13 47.15 23.73
C TYR A 549 -30.54 45.80 24.15
N SER A 550 -31.04 44.71 23.59
CA SER A 550 -30.56 43.36 23.89
C SER A 550 -29.11 43.16 23.47
N ILE A 551 -28.69 43.71 22.33
CA ILE A 551 -27.30 43.64 21.86
C ILE A 551 -26.41 44.41 22.83
N LEU A 552 -26.74 45.66 23.14
CA LEU A 552 -25.97 46.49 24.05
C LEU A 552 -25.82 45.83 25.43
N GLN A 553 -26.93 45.35 26.02
CA GLN A 553 -26.87 44.64 27.31
C GLN A 553 -26.04 43.36 27.22
N ASN A 554 -26.13 42.61 26.11
CA ASN A 554 -25.33 41.40 25.93
C ASN A 554 -23.83 41.69 25.87
N LEU A 555 -23.42 42.79 25.23
CA LEU A 555 -22.03 43.26 25.18
C LEU A 555 -21.57 43.78 26.55
N LYS A 556 -22.41 44.50 27.29
CA LYS A 556 -22.09 44.99 28.64
C LYS A 556 -21.90 43.87 29.66
N LEU A 557 -22.59 42.75 29.45
CA LEU A 557 -22.45 41.53 30.25
C LEU A 557 -21.23 40.68 29.82
N ASP A 558 -20.37 41.19 28.96
CA ASP A 558 -19.14 40.50 28.59
C ASP A 558 -18.11 40.58 29.72
N GLU A 559 -17.66 39.42 30.19
CA GLU A 559 -16.71 39.30 31.29
C GLU A 559 -15.25 39.24 30.81
N SER A 560 -15.04 39.05 29.50
CA SER A 560 -13.69 39.02 28.92
C SER A 560 -13.02 40.39 28.88
N GLY A 561 -13.81 41.46 29.04
CA GLY A 561 -13.33 42.83 28.97
C GLY A 561 -12.96 43.26 27.54
N LEU A 562 -13.40 42.52 26.51
CA LEU A 562 -13.06 42.79 25.12
C LEU A 562 -13.64 44.11 24.59
N TYR A 563 -14.82 44.50 25.05
CA TYR A 563 -15.53 45.68 24.55
C TYR A 563 -15.27 46.92 25.41
N ILE A 564 -14.89 48.04 24.77
CA ILE A 564 -14.79 49.37 25.40
C ILE A 564 -16.06 50.15 25.07
N PHE A 565 -16.65 50.80 26.07
CA PHE A 565 -17.80 51.68 25.90
C PHE A 565 -17.39 53.14 26.02
N PHE A 566 -17.91 53.99 25.14
CA PHE A 566 -17.65 55.42 25.08
C PHE A 566 -18.96 56.22 25.22
N LYS A 567 -18.83 57.49 25.60
CA LYS A 567 -19.97 58.41 25.68
C LYS A 567 -20.70 58.49 24.34
N GLY A 568 -22.03 58.63 24.38
CA GLY A 568 -22.86 58.67 23.17
C GLY A 568 -23.12 57.30 22.54
N SER A 569 -23.00 56.20 23.30
CA SER A 569 -23.28 54.83 22.84
C SER A 569 -22.36 54.31 21.72
N TYR A 570 -21.11 54.76 21.70
CA TYR A 570 -20.06 54.21 20.85
C TYR A 570 -19.36 53.04 21.54
N ILE A 571 -19.00 52.02 20.76
CA ILE A 571 -18.37 50.78 21.24
C ILE A 571 -17.12 50.50 20.40
N GLY A 572 -16.03 50.14 21.06
CA GLY A 572 -14.77 49.70 20.46
C GLY A 572 -14.25 48.41 21.09
N LEU A 573 -13.04 48.01 20.71
CA LEU A 573 -12.35 46.81 21.20
C LEU A 573 -11.12 47.21 22.03
N THR A 574 -10.82 46.48 23.09
CA THR A 574 -9.64 46.71 23.94
C THR A 574 -8.32 46.48 23.23
N THR A 575 -8.32 45.69 22.16
CA THR A 575 -7.15 45.44 21.33
C THR A 575 -6.76 46.63 20.44
N LYS A 576 -7.57 47.69 20.38
CA LYS A 576 -7.36 48.85 19.53
C LYS A 576 -7.12 50.12 20.34
N LYS A 577 -6.32 51.04 19.78
CA LYS A 577 -6.11 52.39 20.30
C LYS A 577 -7.05 53.35 19.58
N TYR A 578 -7.66 54.24 20.34
CA TYR A 578 -8.64 55.21 19.85
C TYR A 578 -8.20 56.63 20.24
N GLU A 579 -8.58 57.60 19.41
CA GLU A 579 -8.27 59.03 19.62
C GLU A 579 -8.91 59.57 20.91
N SER A 580 -8.31 60.61 21.48
CA SER A 580 -8.68 61.20 22.78
C SER A 580 -10.10 61.77 22.84
N ASP A 581 -10.70 62.05 21.69
CA ASP A 581 -12.02 62.66 21.56
C ASP A 581 -13.13 61.71 22.03
N PHE A 582 -12.88 60.41 22.01
CA PHE A 582 -13.80 59.41 22.53
C PHE A 582 -13.63 59.24 24.05
N LYS A 583 -14.51 59.89 24.81
CA LYS A 583 -14.54 59.77 26.28
C LYS A 583 -15.00 58.38 26.72
N ARG A 584 -14.06 57.58 27.21
CA ARG A 584 -14.31 56.22 27.75
C ARG A 584 -15.21 56.28 28.98
N ILE A 585 -16.13 55.33 29.06
CA ILE A 585 -16.95 55.06 30.24
C ILE A 585 -16.24 53.95 31.03
N TRP A 586 -15.67 54.30 32.19
CA TRP A 586 -14.92 53.37 33.04
C TRP A 586 -15.83 52.45 33.86
N GLU A 587 -16.99 52.96 34.28
CA GLU A 587 -18.02 52.19 34.97
C GLU A 587 -19.22 51.99 34.05
N VAL A 588 -19.26 50.84 33.39
CA VAL A 588 -20.51 50.37 32.79
C VAL A 588 -21.42 50.00 33.96
N GLN A 589 -22.37 50.88 34.30
CA GLN A 589 -23.42 50.56 35.27
C GLN A 589 -24.09 49.25 34.83
N LYS A 590 -23.75 48.15 35.51
CA LYS A 590 -24.54 46.93 35.47
C LYS A 590 -25.87 47.36 36.08
N THR A 591 -26.95 47.32 35.30
CA THR A 591 -28.29 47.67 35.80
C THR A 591 -28.48 47.00 37.16
N ASP A 592 -28.74 47.79 38.22
CA ASP A 592 -28.97 47.28 39.57
C ASP A 592 -30.06 46.23 39.53
N LYS A 593 -29.63 44.98 39.42
CA LYS A 593 -30.54 43.85 39.27
C LYS A 593 -31.01 43.57 40.68
N LYS A 594 -32.16 44.16 41.03
CA LYS A 594 -32.74 43.99 42.36
C LYS A 594 -32.67 42.54 42.80
N THR A 595 -32.11 42.32 43.99
CA THR A 595 -31.91 40.98 44.55
C THR A 595 -33.25 40.27 44.72
N TRP A 596 -33.22 38.95 44.95
CA TRP A 596 -34.46 38.22 45.20
C TRP A 596 -35.14 38.76 46.46
N GLU A 597 -34.34 39.09 47.46
CA GLU A 597 -34.69 39.61 48.77
C GLU A 597 -35.35 40.99 48.65
N GLU A 598 -34.74 41.92 47.91
CA GLU A 598 -35.34 43.24 47.63
C GLU A 598 -36.68 43.13 46.90
N ARG A 599 -36.79 42.22 45.91
CA ARG A 599 -38.06 42.01 45.20
C ARG A 599 -39.12 41.34 46.07
N PHE A 600 -38.70 40.45 46.96
CA PHE A 600 -39.58 39.82 47.94
C PHE A 600 -40.08 40.85 48.96
N GLU A 601 -39.21 41.74 49.44
CA GLU A 601 -39.58 42.84 50.33
C GLU A 601 -40.57 43.80 49.64
N MET A 602 -40.33 44.16 48.38
CA MET A 602 -41.29 44.93 47.59
C MET A 602 -42.67 44.24 47.50
N LEU A 603 -42.69 42.90 47.37
CA LEU A 603 -43.92 42.13 47.35
C LEU A 603 -44.58 42.11 48.74
N GLN A 604 -43.82 41.95 49.82
CA GLN A 604 -44.33 42.00 51.19
C GLN A 604 -44.93 43.37 51.51
N ASN A 605 -44.25 44.46 51.13
CA ASN A 605 -44.73 45.81 51.28
C ASN A 605 -46.03 46.03 50.50
N PHE A 606 -46.07 45.59 49.24
CA PHE A 606 -47.30 45.63 48.43
C PHE A 606 -48.46 44.91 49.13
N ILE A 607 -48.25 43.66 49.59
CA ILE A 607 -49.29 42.87 50.28
C ILE A 607 -49.68 43.51 51.61
N SER A 608 -48.74 44.12 52.33
CA SER A 608 -49.01 44.76 53.61
C SER A 608 -49.95 45.97 53.47
N ILE A 609 -49.84 46.71 52.37
CA ILE A 609 -50.66 47.89 52.04
C ILE A 609 -51.99 47.45 51.44
N GLU A 610 -51.94 46.65 50.37
CA GLU A 610 -53.10 46.30 49.55
C GLU A 610 -53.92 45.13 50.12
N LYS A 611 -53.40 44.44 51.14
CA LYS A 611 -53.99 43.24 51.77
C LYS A 611 -54.37 42.12 50.79
N ARG A 612 -53.75 42.09 49.61
CA ARG A 612 -53.98 41.12 48.52
C ARG A 612 -52.70 40.86 47.73
N LEU A 613 -52.72 39.81 46.91
CA LEU A 613 -51.68 39.55 45.91
C LEU A 613 -51.80 40.49 44.68
N PRO A 614 -50.69 40.81 43.99
CA PRO A 614 -50.70 41.69 42.82
C PRO A 614 -51.47 41.08 41.64
N PHE A 615 -52.07 41.91 40.79
CA PHE A 615 -52.83 41.53 39.60
C PHE A 615 -52.08 41.77 38.28
N SER A 616 -52.56 41.13 37.21
CA SER A 616 -51.93 41.14 35.89
C SER A 616 -52.45 42.20 34.92
N ASN A 617 -53.59 42.83 35.22
CA ASN A 617 -54.28 43.76 34.33
C ASN A 617 -55.20 44.70 35.14
N GLY A 618 -55.46 45.90 34.61
CA GLY A 618 -56.28 46.92 35.26
C GLY A 618 -55.60 47.60 36.47
N VAL A 619 -54.27 47.52 36.55
CA VAL A 619 -53.46 48.00 37.68
C VAL A 619 -52.17 48.68 37.18
N PRO A 620 -51.51 49.53 37.98
CA PRO A 620 -50.29 50.22 37.59
C PRO A 620 -49.14 49.27 37.20
N GLU A 621 -48.23 49.71 36.33
CA GLU A 621 -47.13 48.90 35.80
C GLU A 621 -46.21 48.30 36.90
N LYS A 622 -46.03 49.02 38.01
CA LYS A 622 -45.28 48.53 39.18
C LYS A 622 -45.90 47.26 39.77
N GLU A 623 -47.23 47.17 39.80
CA GLU A 623 -47.96 45.99 40.28
C GLU A 623 -47.84 44.83 39.28
N ILE A 624 -47.98 45.11 37.98
CA ILE A 624 -47.83 44.11 36.91
C ILE A 624 -46.44 43.45 36.98
N ASN A 625 -45.40 44.23 37.29
CA ASN A 625 -44.04 43.73 37.45
C ASN A 625 -43.88 42.81 38.67
N LEU A 626 -44.56 43.11 39.79
CA LEU A 626 -44.60 42.23 40.96
C LEU A 626 -45.39 40.94 40.66
N TYR A 627 -46.51 41.03 39.95
CA TYR A 627 -47.29 39.87 39.50
C TYR A 627 -46.45 38.93 38.63
N ARG A 628 -45.75 39.47 37.63
CA ARG A 628 -44.87 38.67 36.75
C ARG A 628 -43.76 38.00 37.56
N TRP A 629 -43.13 38.74 38.47
CA TRP A 629 -42.06 38.19 39.31
C TRP A 629 -42.56 37.07 40.24
N LEU A 630 -43.71 37.26 40.90
CA LEU A 630 -44.34 36.28 41.78
C LEU A 630 -44.67 34.98 41.02
N ASN A 631 -45.24 35.07 39.82
CA ASN A 631 -45.57 33.88 39.03
C ASN A 631 -44.33 33.10 38.56
N VAL A 632 -43.23 33.80 38.24
CA VAL A 632 -41.95 33.14 37.98
C VAL A 632 -41.46 32.38 39.22
N GLN A 633 -41.62 32.94 40.43
CA GLN A 633 -41.22 32.22 41.65
C GLN A 633 -42.12 31.01 41.92
N LYS A 634 -43.45 31.14 41.75
CA LYS A 634 -44.39 30.01 41.85
C LYS A 634 -44.06 28.88 40.89
N SER A 635 -43.71 29.21 39.64
CA SER A 635 -43.28 28.20 38.65
C SER A 635 -41.99 27.50 39.05
N LYS A 636 -41.02 28.22 39.64
CA LYS A 636 -39.78 27.63 40.15
C LYS A 636 -40.02 26.71 41.35
N LEU A 637 -40.87 27.12 42.29
CA LEU A 637 -41.32 26.30 43.41
C LEU A 637 -41.96 24.99 42.89
N ASN A 638 -42.91 25.08 41.95
CA ASN A 638 -43.58 23.90 41.38
C ASN A 638 -42.63 22.95 40.61
N THR A 639 -41.46 23.44 40.19
CA THR A 639 -40.46 22.65 39.46
C THR A 639 -39.25 22.28 40.31
N GLY A 640 -39.29 22.54 41.63
CA GLY A 640 -38.19 22.24 42.57
C GLY A 640 -36.89 23.00 42.30
N LYS A 641 -36.99 24.19 41.67
CA LYS A 641 -35.83 25.01 41.25
C LYS A 641 -35.66 26.26 42.12
N LEU A 642 -36.39 26.38 43.22
CA LEU A 642 -36.26 27.48 44.17
C LEU A 642 -35.46 26.98 45.38
N ASN A 643 -34.63 27.83 45.99
CA ASN A 643 -33.83 27.43 47.14
C ASN A 643 -34.73 27.27 48.37
N GLU A 644 -34.50 26.25 49.19
CA GLU A 644 -35.28 25.88 50.39
C GLU A 644 -35.68 27.09 51.27
N ASN A 645 -34.74 27.98 51.62
CA ASN A 645 -35.05 29.18 52.42
C ASN A 645 -36.01 30.14 51.70
N LYS A 646 -35.90 30.25 50.37
CA LYS A 646 -36.79 31.07 49.53
C LYS A 646 -38.14 30.41 49.34
N GLU A 647 -38.17 29.07 49.28
CA GLU A 647 -39.40 28.28 49.27
C GLU A 647 -40.18 28.48 50.56
N ASP A 648 -39.54 28.36 51.72
CA ASP A 648 -40.18 28.58 53.02
C ASP A 648 -40.76 29.98 53.16
N LYS A 649 -40.00 31.01 52.78
CA LYS A 649 -40.47 32.40 52.79
C LYS A 649 -41.67 32.61 51.86
N LEU A 650 -41.61 32.06 50.66
CA LEU A 650 -42.68 32.20 49.67
C LEU A 650 -43.92 31.40 50.08
N ASN A 651 -43.77 30.17 50.57
CA ASN A 651 -44.84 29.32 51.06
C ASN A 651 -45.52 29.94 52.28
N SER A 652 -44.74 30.47 53.22
CA SER A 652 -45.27 31.19 54.40
C SER A 652 -46.09 32.42 54.00
N LEU A 653 -45.65 33.17 52.98
CA LEU A 653 -46.38 34.31 52.45
C LEU A 653 -47.66 33.88 51.72
N LEU A 654 -47.59 32.84 50.89
CA LEU A 654 -48.73 32.32 50.12
C LEU A 654 -49.77 31.60 50.99
N ALA A 655 -49.37 31.01 52.11
CA ALA A 655 -50.28 30.39 53.08
C ALA A 655 -51.15 31.45 53.78
N LYS A 656 -50.58 32.63 54.07
CA LYS A 656 -51.30 33.77 54.68
C LYS A 656 -52.24 34.46 53.70
N TYR A 657 -51.93 34.38 52.41
CA TYR A 657 -52.70 34.98 51.32
C TYR A 657 -52.94 33.92 50.27
N PRO A 658 -53.84 32.94 50.55
CA PRO A 658 -54.13 31.86 49.61
C PRO A 658 -54.52 32.46 48.28
N SER A 659 -54.06 31.84 47.19
CA SER A 659 -54.42 32.28 45.85
C SER A 659 -55.93 32.19 45.69
N VAL A 660 -56.62 33.30 45.91
CA VAL A 660 -57.85 33.57 45.17
C VAL A 660 -57.37 33.57 43.72
N ASN A 661 -57.51 32.42 43.06
CA ASN A 661 -57.15 32.25 41.66
C ASN A 661 -57.65 33.50 40.95
N GLY A 662 -56.73 34.25 40.34
CA GLY A 662 -56.95 35.49 39.58
C GLY A 662 -57.76 35.25 38.31
N ARG A 663 -58.92 34.63 38.49
CA ARG A 663 -60.03 34.38 37.57
C ARG A 663 -61.34 34.47 38.36
N ARG A 664 -61.50 35.52 39.18
CA ARG A 664 -62.82 35.99 39.59
C ARG A 664 -62.78 37.51 39.52
N ARG A 665 -63.04 38.05 38.32
CA ARG A 665 -63.57 39.41 38.22
C ARG A 665 -64.96 39.38 38.85
N LEU A 666 -65.25 40.40 39.63
CA LEU A 666 -66.56 40.89 40.06
C LEU A 666 -67.47 41.31 38.87
N ASN A 667 -67.40 40.60 37.73
CA ASN A 667 -68.23 40.83 36.54
C ASN A 667 -69.50 39.97 36.56
N SER A 668 -69.73 39.10 37.54
CA SER A 668 -70.91 38.22 37.51
C SER A 668 -72.20 39.02 37.54
N ASN A 669 -72.28 40.08 38.35
CA ASN A 669 -73.51 40.87 38.43
C ASN A 669 -73.88 41.61 37.14
N GLU A 670 -72.93 42.37 36.56
CA GLU A 670 -73.14 43.08 35.29
C GLU A 670 -73.43 42.10 34.14
N LYS A 671 -72.71 40.96 34.07
CA LYS A 671 -72.98 39.94 33.05
C LYS A 671 -74.32 39.22 33.24
N TYR A 672 -74.78 39.03 34.47
CA TYR A 672 -76.15 38.56 34.71
C TYR A 672 -77.17 39.59 34.24
N GLN A 673 -76.94 40.89 34.42
CA GLN A 673 -77.81 41.93 33.87
C GLN A 673 -77.79 41.97 32.34
N GLU A 674 -76.62 41.86 31.71
CA GLU A 674 -76.49 41.73 30.25
C GLU A 674 -77.23 40.48 29.74
N LEU A 675 -77.11 39.35 30.45
CA LEU A 675 -77.78 38.11 30.10
C LEU A 675 -79.31 38.21 30.27
N ILE A 676 -79.78 38.81 31.36
CA ILE A 676 -81.21 39.07 31.59
C ILE A 676 -81.74 39.98 30.49
N SER A 677 -81.09 41.13 30.25
CA SER A 677 -81.46 42.07 29.19
C SER A 677 -81.48 41.41 27.81
N PHE A 678 -80.47 40.58 27.51
CA PHE A 678 -80.42 39.84 26.26
C PHE A 678 -81.61 38.87 26.12
N VAL A 679 -81.90 38.07 27.14
CA VAL A 679 -83.00 37.10 27.14
C VAL A 679 -84.36 37.81 27.05
N THR A 680 -84.53 38.91 27.77
CA THR A 680 -85.75 39.73 27.72
C THR A 680 -85.97 40.33 26.34
N ASN A 681 -84.94 40.90 25.71
CA ASN A 681 -85.07 41.57 24.41
C ASN A 681 -85.13 40.62 23.21
N ASN A 682 -84.48 39.45 23.30
CA ASN A 682 -84.35 38.52 22.17
C ASN A 682 -85.25 37.29 22.30
N HIS A 683 -85.93 37.12 23.45
CA HIS A 683 -86.78 35.97 23.78
C HIS A 683 -86.09 34.59 23.62
N ARG A 684 -84.76 34.55 23.76
CA ARG A 684 -83.97 33.32 23.66
C ARG A 684 -82.64 33.46 24.40
N LEU A 685 -81.98 32.32 24.60
CA LEU A 685 -80.59 32.28 25.06
C LEU A 685 -79.60 32.74 23.97
N PRO A 686 -78.45 33.33 24.37
CA PRO A 686 -77.36 33.63 23.44
C PRO A 686 -76.79 32.35 22.83
N SER A 687 -76.28 32.41 21.61
CA SER A 687 -75.75 31.28 20.85
C SER A 687 -74.25 31.43 20.56
N ALA A 688 -73.49 30.34 20.64
CA ALA A 688 -72.08 30.31 20.21
C ALA A 688 -71.88 30.59 18.72
N ASN A 689 -72.91 30.38 17.89
CA ASN A 689 -72.80 30.44 16.44
C ASN A 689 -73.25 31.79 15.86
N LYS A 690 -73.60 32.77 16.71
CA LYS A 690 -74.02 34.11 16.29
C LYS A 690 -72.97 35.14 16.67
N ASN A 691 -72.53 35.88 15.65
CA ASN A 691 -71.44 36.85 15.78
C ASN A 691 -71.80 37.93 16.81
N GLY A 692 -71.02 38.08 17.87
CA GLY A 692 -71.23 39.03 18.96
C GLY A 692 -71.91 38.45 20.21
N GLU A 693 -72.42 37.21 20.17
CA GLU A 693 -73.08 36.54 21.30
C GLU A 693 -72.16 35.57 22.06
N GLU A 694 -70.98 35.28 21.53
CA GLU A 694 -70.11 34.19 21.98
C GLU A 694 -69.67 34.37 23.43
N ASN A 695 -69.40 35.62 23.82
CA ASN A 695 -69.00 35.98 25.17
C ASN A 695 -70.11 35.78 26.20
N LEU A 696 -71.36 36.02 25.82
CA LEU A 696 -72.54 35.86 26.66
C LEU A 696 -72.93 34.38 26.75
N TYR A 697 -72.85 33.65 25.63
CA TYR A 697 -73.03 32.20 25.58
C TYR A 697 -72.00 31.48 26.46
N GLN A 698 -70.71 31.79 26.32
CA GLN A 698 -69.68 31.17 27.15
C GLN A 698 -69.85 31.47 28.64
N PHE A 699 -70.34 32.67 28.97
CA PHE A 699 -70.68 33.03 30.34
C PHE A 699 -71.83 32.15 30.86
N PHE A 700 -72.98 32.12 30.18
CA PHE A 700 -74.13 31.28 30.56
C PHE A 700 -73.74 29.80 30.69
N TYR A 701 -73.03 29.25 29.71
CA TYR A 701 -72.62 27.83 29.71
C TYR A 701 -71.73 27.47 30.90
N LYS A 702 -70.82 28.38 31.29
CA LYS A 702 -69.99 28.20 32.50
C LYS A 702 -70.82 28.27 33.77
N GLN A 703 -71.75 29.23 33.86
CA GLN A 703 -72.64 29.35 35.02
C GLN A 703 -73.54 28.10 35.18
N ARG A 704 -74.06 27.56 34.08
CA ARG A 704 -74.84 26.30 34.09
C ARG A 704 -74.03 25.13 34.66
N LYS A 705 -72.80 24.93 34.17
CA LYS A 705 -71.92 23.86 34.69
C LYS A 705 -71.62 23.99 36.18
N LEU A 706 -71.53 25.22 36.69
CA LEU A 706 -71.31 25.48 38.12
C LEU A 706 -72.60 25.23 38.92
N PHE A 707 -73.76 25.62 38.38
CA PHE A 707 -75.06 25.31 38.98
C PHE A 707 -75.28 23.80 39.10
N ASP A 708 -75.01 23.04 38.02
CA ASP A 708 -75.15 21.57 37.98
C ASP A 708 -74.25 20.86 39.01
N LYS A 709 -73.16 21.50 39.43
CA LYS A 709 -72.20 20.98 40.42
C LYS A 709 -72.41 21.53 41.84
N ASN A 710 -73.43 22.36 42.07
CA ASN A 710 -73.64 23.09 43.31
C ASN A 710 -72.44 23.96 43.74
N GLU A 711 -71.70 24.52 42.77
CA GLU A 711 -70.52 25.36 42.99
C GLU A 711 -70.81 26.88 42.89
N LEU A 712 -72.05 27.28 42.61
CA LEU A 712 -72.47 28.69 42.62
C LEU A 712 -72.71 29.19 44.04
N ASP A 713 -72.35 30.44 44.30
CA ASP A 713 -72.73 31.09 45.56
C ASP A 713 -74.22 31.44 45.57
N SER A 714 -74.78 31.68 46.76
CA SER A 714 -76.23 31.90 46.94
C SER A 714 -76.78 33.09 46.15
N LYS A 715 -75.97 34.13 45.89
CA LYS A 715 -76.41 35.30 45.10
C LYS A 715 -76.40 35.00 43.60
N GLU A 716 -75.38 34.29 43.12
CA GLU A 716 -75.27 33.85 41.72
C GLU A 716 -76.33 32.80 41.39
N GLN A 717 -76.62 31.88 42.32
CA GLN A 717 -77.65 30.86 42.19
C GLN A 717 -79.04 31.48 42.01
N ASN A 718 -79.38 32.50 42.81
CA ASN A 718 -80.66 33.22 42.68
C ASN A 718 -80.82 33.90 41.31
N LYS A 719 -79.77 34.54 40.79
CA LYS A 719 -79.80 35.18 39.46
C LYS A 719 -79.84 34.16 38.32
N PHE A 720 -79.15 33.04 38.47
CA PHE A 720 -79.20 31.97 37.49
C PHE A 720 -80.61 31.37 37.40
N ILE A 721 -81.27 31.18 38.55
CA ILE A 721 -82.67 30.76 38.64
C ILE A 721 -83.60 31.81 38.02
N GLU A 722 -83.36 33.11 38.24
CA GLU A 722 -84.12 34.21 37.63
C GLU A 722 -84.09 34.14 36.09
N VAL A 723 -82.90 33.96 35.50
CA VAL A 723 -82.74 33.76 34.05
C VAL A 723 -83.48 32.49 33.57
N ALA A 724 -83.41 31.40 34.33
CA ALA A 724 -84.12 30.16 34.00
C ALA A 724 -85.65 30.34 34.02
N LYS A 725 -86.18 31.07 35.01
CA LYS A 725 -87.61 31.41 35.11
C LYS A 725 -88.06 32.31 33.96
N LEU A 726 -87.27 33.31 33.58
CA LEU A 726 -87.54 34.17 32.43
C LEU A 726 -87.71 33.35 31.15
N ILE A 727 -86.81 32.41 30.89
CA ILE A 727 -86.88 31.52 29.71
C ILE A 727 -88.09 30.59 29.78
N GLN A 728 -88.43 30.11 30.98
CA GLN A 728 -89.59 29.25 31.17
C GLN A 728 -90.89 29.99 30.87
N ASN A 729 -91.05 31.23 31.32
CA ASN A 729 -92.21 32.07 31.04
C ASN A 729 -92.35 32.38 29.53
N ILE A 730 -91.24 32.68 28.84
CA ILE A 730 -91.23 32.93 27.39
C ILE A 730 -91.68 31.69 26.58
N LYS A 731 -91.55 30.49 27.14
CA LYS A 731 -92.00 29.23 26.53
C LYS A 731 -93.51 28.97 26.66
N TYR A 732 -94.22 29.71 27.52
CA TYR A 732 -95.67 29.55 27.75
C TYR A 732 -96.51 30.71 27.16
N GLU A 733 -95.86 31.77 26.66
CA GLU A 733 -96.51 32.92 25.99
C GLU A 733 -96.35 32.91 24.45
N ASN A 734 -95.79 31.85 23.86
CA ASN A 734 -95.71 31.63 22.40
C ASN A 734 -96.42 30.35 21.97
#